data_AF-A0A6J1ZT98-F1
#
_entry.id   AF-A0A6J1ZT98-F1
#
_cell.length_a   1.000
_cell.length_b   1.000
_cell.length_c   1.000
_cell.angle_alpha   90.00
_cell.angle_beta   90.00
_cell.angle_gamma   90.00
#
_symmetry.space_group_name_H-M   'P 1'
#
loop_
_entity.id
_entity.type
_entity.pdbx_description
1 polymer ?
#
loop_
_entity_poly.entity_id
_entity_poly.type
_entity_poly.pdbx_seq_one_letter_code
_entity_poly.pdbx_strand_id
1 'polypeptide(L)'
;MSGSGRKDFDVKHILRLRWKLFSHPSPAPGGPAGGGCLQQDGSGSFEHWGPSQSRLLKSQEKGSVSTFWKKPSSSSSSPSSSSPSSSSSSFNPLNGTLLPVGTRLQQGAPGQGTQQPARTLFYVESLEEEEVPGMDFPGPHDKGLVLQELKVEPANSSQATGEGCGHRLSATSHSLTPQSDMDSSSSEEFYQAVHHAEQTFRKMESYLKQQQLCDVILIVGNRKIPAHRLVLSSVSDYFAAMFTSDVCEAKQEEIKMEGIDPNALWDLVQFAYTGCLELKEDTIENLLAAACLLQLPQVVEVCCHFLMKLLHPSNCLGIRAFADAQGCIELMKVAHSYTMENIMEVMRNQEFLLLPAEELHKLLASDDVNVPDEETIFHALMMWVKYDMQRRCNDLSMLLAFIRLPLLPPQILADLENHALFKNDLECQKLILEAMKYHLLPERRTLMQSPRTKPRKSTVGTLYAVGGMDNNKGATTIEKYDLRTNLWIQAGMMNGRRLQFGVAVIDDKLFVIGGRDGLKTLNTVECYNPKTKTWTVLPPMSTHRHGLGVTVLEGPIYAVGGHDGWSYLNTVERWDPQSQQWTFVASMSIARSTVGVAALNGKLYSVGGRDGSSCLSSMEYYDPHTNKWNMCAPMCKRRGGVGVATCDGFLYAVGGHDAPASNHCSRLLDYVERWLL
;
A
#
# COMPACT_ATOMS: atom_id res chain seq x y z
N MET A 1 -28.72 48.24 -19.42
CA MET A 1 -29.30 47.46 -18.32
C MET A 1 -28.66 46.08 -18.37
N SER A 2 -27.57 45.87 -17.61
CA SER A 2 -27.56 45.28 -16.24
C SER A 2 -27.97 43.80 -16.26
N GLY A 3 -27.25 42.82 -15.73
CA GLY A 3 -26.00 42.75 -14.97
C GLY A 3 -25.47 41.30 -15.05
N SER A 4 -24.16 41.09 -14.94
CA SER A 4 -23.50 40.64 -13.70
C SER A 4 -23.44 39.12 -13.53
N GLY A 5 -22.24 38.59 -13.74
CA GLY A 5 -21.81 37.24 -13.37
C GLY A 5 -20.30 37.09 -13.60
N ARG A 6 -19.51 38.02 -13.04
CA ARG A 6 -18.04 37.92 -12.99
C ARG A 6 -17.67 36.68 -12.17
N LYS A 7 -16.92 35.77 -12.78
CA LYS A 7 -16.04 34.83 -12.08
C LYS A 7 -14.79 35.61 -11.67
N ASP A 8 -14.84 36.27 -10.53
CA ASP A 8 -13.66 36.81 -9.87
C ASP A 8 -12.96 35.64 -9.14
N PHE A 9 -11.87 35.17 -9.73
CA PHE A 9 -10.82 34.39 -9.07
C PHE A 9 -10.15 35.31 -8.04
N ASP A 10 -10.23 35.01 -6.74
CA ASP A 10 -9.74 35.95 -5.72
C ASP A 10 -9.06 35.25 -4.51
N VAL A 11 -7.72 35.33 -4.48
CA VAL A 11 -6.82 35.52 -3.32
C VAL A 11 -6.79 34.50 -2.15
N LYS A 12 -7.70 33.55 -1.98
CA LYS A 12 -7.64 32.60 -0.82
C LYS A 12 -6.61 31.45 -0.92
N HIS A 13 -6.02 31.23 -2.09
CA HIS A 13 -4.80 30.40 -2.27
C HIS A 13 -3.54 31.03 -1.64
N ILE A 14 -3.60 32.28 -1.17
CA ILE A 14 -2.44 33.15 -0.85
C ILE A 14 -1.94 33.00 0.61
N LEU A 15 -2.46 32.08 1.42
CA LEU A 15 -1.82 31.70 2.69
C LEU A 15 -0.85 30.51 2.59
N ARG A 16 -0.68 29.90 1.42
CA ARG A 16 0.45 28.97 1.11
C ARG A 16 1.85 29.64 1.14
N LEU A 17 1.93 30.85 1.70
CA LEU A 17 2.83 31.92 1.30
C LEU A 17 3.43 32.71 2.47
N ARG A 18 3.23 32.31 3.74
CA ARG A 18 3.90 33.02 4.85
C ARG A 18 4.78 32.14 5.73
N TRP A 19 5.86 31.71 5.08
CA TRP A 19 7.20 31.53 5.66
C TRP A 19 7.27 30.29 6.59
N LYS A 20 8.31 29.45 6.61
CA LYS A 20 9.52 29.78 7.39
C LYS A 20 9.24 30.45 8.75
N LEU A 21 8.10 30.18 9.40
CA LEU A 21 7.65 30.89 10.60
C LEU A 21 8.57 30.65 11.82
N PHE A 22 9.51 29.70 11.73
CA PHE A 22 10.52 29.47 12.77
C PHE A 22 11.95 29.15 12.27
N SER A 23 12.34 29.58 11.06
CA SER A 23 13.74 29.44 10.60
C SER A 23 14.61 30.63 11.06
N HIS A 24 15.11 30.51 12.30
CA HIS A 24 16.23 31.21 12.97
C HIS A 24 16.13 32.71 13.36
N PRO A 25 16.47 33.07 14.62
CA PRO A 25 16.75 34.45 15.00
C PRO A 25 18.12 34.88 14.45
N SER A 26 18.17 35.96 13.67
CA SER A 26 19.44 36.65 13.36
C SER A 26 19.78 37.62 14.50
N PRO A 27 21.04 37.69 14.96
CA PRO A 27 21.48 38.69 15.92
C PRO A 27 21.62 40.06 15.24
N ALA A 28 21.16 41.11 15.95
CA ALA A 28 21.20 42.50 15.51
C ALA A 28 22.63 43.09 15.50
N PRO A 29 22.87 44.22 14.80
CA PRO A 29 24.19 44.65 14.36
C PRO A 29 24.87 45.64 15.31
N GLY A 30 26.21 45.59 15.36
CA GLY A 30 27.06 46.63 15.94
C GLY A 30 28.54 46.34 15.73
N GLY A 31 29.21 47.08 14.84
CA GLY A 31 30.69 47.14 14.78
C GLY A 31 31.25 48.26 15.66
N PRO A 32 32.54 48.66 15.53
CA PRO A 32 33.63 48.05 14.75
C PRO A 32 34.99 47.90 15.51
N ALA A 33 35.88 47.13 14.86
CA ALA A 33 37.35 47.23 14.82
C ALA A 33 38.22 47.02 16.08
N GLY A 34 39.15 46.06 15.98
CA GLY A 34 40.48 46.16 16.60
C GLY A 34 41.18 44.86 16.98
N GLY A 35 42.17 44.44 16.18
CA GLY A 35 43.44 43.86 16.65
C GLY A 35 43.45 42.44 17.21
N GLY A 36 44.12 41.52 16.48
CA GLY A 36 44.35 40.14 16.93
C GLY A 36 45.48 39.98 17.96
N CYS A 37 45.58 38.79 18.56
CA CYS A 37 46.85 38.14 18.94
C CYS A 37 46.63 36.71 19.47
N LEU A 38 47.40 35.77 18.91
CA LEU A 38 48.09 34.60 19.50
C LEU A 38 47.36 33.55 20.37
N GLN A 39 47.36 32.32 19.82
CA GLN A 39 47.92 31.06 20.38
C GLN A 39 47.84 30.78 21.90
N GLN A 40 47.24 29.64 22.25
CA GLN A 40 47.96 28.54 22.93
C GLN A 40 47.16 27.22 22.92
N ASP A 41 47.82 26.17 22.44
CA ASP A 41 47.48 24.76 22.64
C ASP A 41 47.75 24.31 24.09
N GLY A 42 47.03 23.28 24.55
CA GLY A 42 47.60 22.36 25.56
C GLY A 42 46.68 21.81 26.64
N SER A 43 46.10 20.63 26.35
CA SER A 43 45.99 19.44 27.22
C SER A 43 45.29 19.47 28.60
N GLY A 44 44.33 18.55 28.78
CA GLY A 44 44.42 17.57 29.88
C GLY A 44 43.23 17.42 30.85
N SER A 45 42.56 16.26 30.76
CA SER A 45 42.13 15.39 31.88
C SER A 45 41.06 15.84 32.90
N PHE A 46 39.89 15.19 32.80
CA PHE A 46 39.21 14.35 33.83
C PHE A 46 39.26 14.75 35.32
N GLU A 47 38.08 14.91 35.96
CA GLU A 47 37.59 14.01 37.04
C GLU A 47 36.20 14.38 37.62
N HIS A 48 35.40 13.32 37.87
CA HIS A 48 34.38 13.05 38.92
C HIS A 48 33.22 14.03 39.18
N TRP A 49 31.98 13.59 39.40
CA TRP A 49 31.52 12.72 40.49
C TRP A 49 30.23 11.94 40.13
N GLY A 50 30.12 10.70 40.63
CA GLY A 50 28.87 9.99 40.87
C GLY A 50 28.85 9.43 42.29
N PRO A 51 27.69 9.03 42.83
CA PRO A 51 27.55 7.67 43.42
C PRO A 51 26.17 7.03 43.07
N SER A 52 26.06 5.77 42.59
CA SER A 52 26.10 4.44 43.27
C SER A 52 24.93 4.19 44.25
N GLN A 53 24.28 3.02 44.41
CA GLN A 53 24.52 1.60 44.10
C GLN A 53 23.20 0.82 44.38
N SER A 54 22.88 -0.33 43.77
CA SER A 54 23.08 -1.70 44.30
C SER A 54 22.18 -2.69 43.51
N ARG A 55 22.43 -4.00 43.33
CA ARG A 55 23.56 -4.92 43.55
C ARG A 55 23.15 -6.36 43.10
N LEU A 56 23.97 -6.99 42.24
CA LEU A 56 24.41 -8.42 42.15
C LEU A 56 23.40 -9.60 41.99
N LEU A 57 23.72 -10.79 41.45
CA LEU A 57 24.95 -11.57 41.17
C LEU A 57 24.83 -12.30 39.79
N LYS A 58 25.86 -12.45 38.92
CA LYS A 58 27.06 -13.33 38.96
C LYS A 58 26.72 -14.85 38.94
N SER A 59 27.38 -15.76 38.21
CA SER A 59 28.76 -15.83 37.67
C SER A 59 28.90 -17.01 36.66
N GLN A 60 29.70 -16.93 35.58
CA GLN A 60 31.04 -17.55 35.39
C GLN A 60 31.04 -19.05 34.98
N GLU A 61 31.97 -19.62 34.19
CA GLU A 61 33.14 -19.14 33.42
C GLU A 61 33.78 -20.33 32.64
N LYS A 62 34.73 -19.98 31.75
CA LYS A 62 35.89 -20.75 31.21
C LYS A 62 35.59 -21.82 30.15
N GLY A 63 36.28 -21.90 29.00
CA GLY A 63 37.48 -21.22 28.53
C GLY A 63 38.45 -22.22 27.87
N SER A 64 39.08 -21.79 26.76
CA SER A 64 40.33 -22.30 26.13
C SER A 64 40.27 -23.05 24.79
N VAL A 65 40.50 -22.28 23.72
CA VAL A 65 41.58 -22.38 22.70
C VAL A 65 42.31 -23.72 22.53
N SER A 66 42.32 -24.27 21.31
CA SER A 66 43.52 -24.35 20.44
C SER A 66 43.28 -25.13 19.13
N THR A 67 44.22 -24.94 18.23
CA THR A 67 44.25 -25.06 16.77
C THR A 67 44.77 -26.41 16.23
N PHE A 68 44.68 -26.56 14.89
CA PHE A 68 45.56 -27.30 13.95
C PHE A 68 45.13 -28.67 13.35
N TRP A 69 44.85 -28.62 12.03
CA TRP A 69 45.29 -29.50 10.90
C TRP A 69 45.13 -31.04 10.94
N LYS A 70 44.43 -31.61 9.93
CA LYS A 70 44.97 -32.32 8.73
C LYS A 70 43.93 -33.27 8.08
N LYS A 71 43.86 -33.20 6.74
CA LYS A 71 43.43 -34.31 5.85
C LYS A 71 44.49 -35.44 5.85
N PRO A 72 44.14 -36.69 5.52
CA PRO A 72 44.35 -37.25 4.16
C PRO A 72 43.11 -38.06 3.66
N SER A 73 42.66 -38.00 2.41
CA SER A 73 43.14 -38.57 1.13
C SER A 73 42.87 -40.07 0.89
N SER A 74 42.39 -40.36 -0.33
CA SER A 74 42.49 -41.61 -1.14
C SER A 74 41.77 -42.87 -0.59
N SER A 75 41.14 -43.75 -1.39
CA SER A 75 41.03 -43.93 -2.84
C SER A 75 40.14 -45.16 -3.12
N SER A 76 39.44 -45.13 -4.26
CA SER A 76 39.17 -46.24 -5.21
C SER A 76 38.77 -47.62 -4.70
N SER A 77 37.63 -48.15 -5.16
CA SER A 77 37.57 -49.24 -6.16
C SER A 77 36.16 -49.84 -6.26
N SER A 78 35.57 -49.80 -7.47
CA SER A 78 34.58 -50.78 -7.94
C SER A 78 35.31 -52.12 -8.24
N PRO A 79 34.67 -53.30 -8.41
CA PRO A 79 33.68 -53.52 -9.48
C PRO A 79 32.56 -54.57 -9.25
N SER A 80 31.57 -54.47 -10.16
CA SER A 80 30.85 -55.54 -10.87
C SER A 80 29.95 -56.60 -10.18
N SER A 81 28.72 -56.64 -10.72
CA SER A 81 27.93 -57.81 -11.17
C SER A 81 27.33 -58.77 -10.13
N SER A 82 25.99 -58.81 -10.07
CA SER A 82 25.16 -59.88 -10.67
C SER A 82 23.75 -59.88 -10.06
N SER A 83 22.71 -59.77 -10.91
CA SER A 83 21.34 -60.21 -10.62
C SER A 83 21.30 -61.75 -10.69
N PRO A 84 20.36 -62.48 -10.03
CA PRO A 84 18.97 -62.53 -10.53
C PRO A 84 17.85 -62.75 -9.48
N SER A 85 16.64 -62.33 -9.90
CA SER A 85 15.31 -62.96 -9.74
C SER A 85 14.75 -63.46 -8.39
N SER A 86 13.58 -62.89 -8.07
CA SER A 86 12.33 -63.53 -7.61
C SER A 86 12.31 -64.32 -6.29
N SER A 87 11.51 -63.86 -5.32
CA SER A 87 10.27 -64.52 -4.91
C SER A 87 9.65 -63.85 -3.68
N SER A 88 8.35 -64.07 -3.52
CA SER A 88 7.38 -63.47 -2.63
C SER A 88 7.41 -63.94 -1.17
N SER A 89 6.91 -63.04 -0.31
CA SER A 89 6.10 -63.25 0.90
C SER A 89 6.73 -63.76 2.22
N SER A 90 6.72 -62.82 3.18
CA SER A 90 6.24 -62.93 4.58
C SER A 90 7.11 -63.63 5.63
N PHE A 91 7.71 -62.87 6.57
CA PHE A 91 7.38 -62.84 8.01
C PHE A 91 8.21 -61.79 8.79
N ASN A 92 7.54 -61.09 9.71
CA ASN A 92 7.90 -60.03 10.70
C ASN A 92 8.94 -60.43 11.79
N PRO A 93 9.26 -59.64 12.85
CA PRO A 93 9.27 -58.16 13.09
C PRO A 93 10.57 -57.66 13.76
N LEU A 94 10.77 -56.33 13.93
CA LEU A 94 11.14 -55.66 15.20
C LEU A 94 11.54 -54.17 15.03
N ASN A 95 10.78 -53.32 15.72
CA ASN A 95 11.09 -52.05 16.41
C ASN A 95 12.15 -51.07 15.89
N GLY A 96 11.70 -49.83 15.71
CA GLY A 96 12.53 -48.62 15.63
C GLY A 96 11.69 -47.34 15.73
N THR A 97 11.08 -47.13 16.90
CA THR A 97 10.29 -45.96 17.28
C THR A 97 11.13 -44.68 17.26
N LEU A 98 10.65 -43.60 16.62
CA LEU A 98 11.08 -42.23 16.89
C LEU A 98 9.87 -41.36 17.22
N LEU A 99 10.00 -40.66 18.34
CA LEU A 99 9.01 -39.89 19.08
C LEU A 99 8.61 -38.57 18.38
N PRO A 100 7.37 -38.11 18.53
CA PRO A 100 7.00 -36.71 18.38
C PRO A 100 7.11 -35.97 19.74
N VAL A 101 7.77 -34.82 19.76
CA VAL A 101 7.65 -33.87 20.89
C VAL A 101 6.51 -32.92 20.57
N GLY A 102 5.43 -33.05 21.34
CA GLY A 102 4.29 -32.14 21.32
C GLY A 102 4.52 -30.96 22.28
N THR A 103 4.14 -29.77 21.84
CA THR A 103 3.86 -28.64 22.73
C THR A 103 2.35 -28.43 22.74
N ARG A 104 1.76 -28.70 23.90
CA ARG A 104 0.33 -28.58 24.22
C ARG A 104 0.06 -27.13 24.60
N LEU A 105 -0.79 -26.44 23.85
CA LEU A 105 -1.46 -25.21 24.32
C LEU A 105 -2.97 -25.49 24.46
N GLN A 106 -3.49 -25.06 25.61
CA GLN A 106 -4.81 -25.33 26.14
C GLN A 106 -5.95 -24.71 25.32
N GLN A 107 -7.07 -25.43 25.31
CA GLN A 107 -8.38 -25.00 24.83
C GLN A 107 -8.97 -23.91 25.74
N GLY A 108 -9.45 -22.83 25.12
CA GLY A 108 -10.48 -21.92 25.63
C GLY A 108 -11.56 -21.76 24.55
N ALA A 109 -12.83 -21.79 24.96
CA ALA A 109 -14.03 -21.83 24.10
C ALA A 109 -14.39 -20.42 23.50
N PRO A 110 -15.43 -20.29 22.65
CA PRO A 110 -15.35 -19.56 21.38
C PRO A 110 -15.79 -18.09 21.45
N GLY A 111 -15.12 -17.24 20.68
CA GLY A 111 -15.57 -15.89 20.33
C GLY A 111 -15.70 -15.76 18.82
N GLN A 112 -16.83 -15.22 18.35
CA GLN A 112 -17.10 -14.97 16.94
C GLN A 112 -16.04 -14.04 16.34
N GLY A 113 -15.32 -14.53 15.34
CA GLY A 113 -14.37 -13.76 14.53
C GLY A 113 -14.38 -14.27 13.10
N THR A 114 -14.70 -13.37 12.17
CA THR A 114 -14.68 -13.56 10.72
C THR A 114 -13.31 -14.04 10.25
N GLN A 115 -13.18 -15.32 9.90
CA GLN A 115 -11.98 -15.87 9.29
C GLN A 115 -11.89 -15.45 7.81
N GLN A 116 -10.96 -14.56 7.49
CA GLN A 116 -10.44 -14.43 6.13
C GLN A 116 -9.53 -15.64 5.82
N PRO A 117 -9.64 -16.28 4.64
CA PRO A 117 -8.73 -17.36 4.28
C PRO A 117 -7.36 -16.80 3.89
N ALA A 118 -6.30 -17.31 4.51
CA ALA A 118 -4.92 -17.04 4.12
C ALA A 118 -4.68 -17.53 2.68
N ARG A 119 -4.22 -16.63 1.80
CA ARG A 119 -3.87 -16.95 0.40
C ARG A 119 -2.42 -16.56 0.16
N THR A 120 -1.64 -17.55 -0.28
CA THR A 120 -0.22 -17.39 -0.63
C THR A 120 -0.07 -16.68 -1.97
N LEU A 121 0.69 -15.58 -1.98
CA LEU A 121 1.00 -14.76 -3.16
C LEU A 121 2.24 -15.33 -3.88
N PHE A 122 2.20 -15.40 -5.22
CA PHE A 122 3.38 -15.66 -6.05
C PHE A 122 3.45 -14.68 -7.22
N TYR A 123 4.66 -14.18 -7.46
CA TYR A 123 5.04 -13.14 -8.42
C TYR A 123 5.30 -13.75 -9.81
N VAL A 124 4.94 -13.03 -10.88
CA VAL A 124 5.31 -13.38 -12.27
C VAL A 124 5.93 -12.13 -12.89
N GLU A 125 7.18 -12.25 -13.33
CA GLU A 125 7.98 -11.18 -13.93
C GLU A 125 7.62 -11.06 -15.42
N SER A 126 7.26 -9.85 -15.85
CA SER A 126 6.94 -9.50 -17.24
C SER A 126 8.21 -9.10 -18.00
N LEU A 127 8.41 -9.65 -19.20
CA LEU A 127 9.46 -9.26 -20.13
C LEU A 127 8.97 -8.09 -21.00
N GLU A 128 9.81 -7.05 -21.14
CA GLU A 128 9.58 -5.87 -21.98
C GLU A 128 10.01 -6.14 -23.44
N GLU A 129 9.29 -5.58 -24.41
CA GLU A 129 9.69 -5.50 -25.82
C GLU A 129 9.56 -4.07 -26.38
N GLU A 130 10.38 -3.80 -27.41
CA GLU A 130 10.58 -2.52 -28.09
C GLU A 130 9.42 -2.12 -29.04
N GLU A 131 9.10 -0.82 -29.08
CA GLU A 131 8.17 -0.23 -30.05
C GLU A 131 8.89 0.29 -31.32
N VAL A 132 8.27 0.09 -32.49
CA VAL A 132 8.56 0.85 -33.72
C VAL A 132 7.23 1.34 -34.34
N PRO A 133 7.13 2.58 -34.86
CA PRO A 133 5.85 3.26 -35.01
C PRO A 133 5.30 3.29 -36.45
N GLY A 134 3.97 3.47 -36.56
CA GLY A 134 3.33 4.22 -37.63
C GLY A 134 2.18 3.52 -38.36
N MET A 135 0.96 4.04 -38.22
CA MET A 135 0.02 4.27 -39.33
C MET A 135 -1.22 5.06 -38.87
N ASP A 136 -1.80 5.81 -39.81
CA ASP A 136 -2.50 7.08 -39.59
C ASP A 136 -3.97 7.07 -40.12
N PHE A 137 -4.86 7.79 -39.42
CA PHE A 137 -6.21 8.33 -39.78
C PHE A 137 -7.45 7.39 -40.00
N PRO A 138 -8.73 7.88 -39.93
CA PRO A 138 -9.26 9.24 -39.70
C PRO A 138 -10.38 9.40 -38.61
N GLY A 139 -10.76 10.67 -38.35
CA GLY A 139 -11.76 11.14 -37.37
C GLY A 139 -13.25 11.11 -37.80
N PRO A 140 -14.14 11.82 -37.07
CA PRO A 140 -15.36 11.25 -36.48
C PRO A 140 -16.66 11.54 -37.23
N HIS A 141 -17.67 10.68 -37.02
CA HIS A 141 -19.06 10.93 -37.42
C HIS A 141 -20.00 10.96 -36.20
N ASP A 142 -20.61 12.12 -36.01
CA ASP A 142 -21.78 12.39 -35.17
C ASP A 142 -22.96 11.47 -35.49
N LYS A 143 -23.57 10.88 -34.44
CA LYS A 143 -25.03 10.65 -34.34
C LYS A 143 -25.47 10.66 -32.87
N GLY A 144 -26.20 11.69 -32.47
CA GLY A 144 -26.94 11.73 -31.22
C GLY A 144 -28.27 10.97 -31.29
N LEU A 145 -28.78 10.55 -30.14
CA LEU A 145 -30.17 10.15 -29.84
C LEU A 145 -30.31 10.16 -28.30
N VAL A 146 -30.87 11.23 -27.72
CA VAL A 146 -32.26 11.37 -27.20
C VAL A 146 -32.56 10.51 -25.96
N LEU A 147 -32.57 11.17 -24.79
CA LEU A 147 -33.18 10.72 -23.54
C LEU A 147 -34.71 10.87 -23.61
N GLN A 148 -35.44 9.88 -23.11
CA GLN A 148 -36.89 9.95 -22.92
C GLN A 148 -37.22 10.04 -21.42
N GLU A 149 -37.77 11.19 -21.04
CA GLU A 149 -38.41 11.45 -19.74
C GLU A 149 -39.78 10.76 -19.67
N LEU A 150 -40.10 10.17 -18.51
CA LEU A 150 -41.44 9.74 -18.16
C LEU A 150 -42.07 10.75 -17.19
N LYS A 151 -43.10 11.41 -17.70
CA LYS A 151 -43.94 12.41 -17.02
C LYS A 151 -45.19 11.72 -16.46
N VAL A 152 -45.53 11.97 -15.20
CA VAL A 152 -46.87 11.72 -14.65
C VAL A 152 -47.37 13.02 -14.01
N GLU A 153 -48.55 13.45 -14.43
CA GLU A 153 -49.26 14.69 -14.07
C GLU A 153 -50.47 14.38 -13.14
N PRO A 154 -51.10 15.41 -12.52
CA PRO A 154 -51.47 15.40 -11.09
C PRO A 154 -52.99 15.42 -10.81
N ALA A 155 -53.37 15.40 -9.52
CA ALA A 155 -54.65 15.94 -9.06
C ALA A 155 -54.60 16.49 -7.61
N ASN A 156 -54.70 17.83 -7.53
CA ASN A 156 -55.49 18.68 -6.63
C ASN A 156 -55.41 18.64 -5.07
N SER A 157 -54.89 19.77 -4.58
CA SER A 157 -55.46 20.74 -3.61
C SER A 157 -55.79 20.30 -2.18
N SER A 158 -55.12 20.89 -1.18
CA SER A 158 -55.63 22.05 -0.39
C SER A 158 -54.68 22.41 0.76
N GLN A 159 -54.81 23.66 1.21
CA GLN A 159 -53.95 24.44 2.11
C GLN A 159 -53.82 23.91 3.54
N ALA A 160 -52.68 24.17 4.19
CA ALA A 160 -52.55 25.10 5.34
C ALA A 160 -51.37 24.75 6.28
N THR A 161 -50.50 25.74 6.49
CA THR A 161 -49.79 26.17 7.73
C THR A 161 -49.37 25.15 8.79
N GLY A 162 -48.12 25.27 9.27
CA GLY A 162 -47.79 24.98 10.67
C GLY A 162 -46.39 24.44 10.92
N GLU A 163 -45.71 25.04 11.89
CA GLU A 163 -44.33 24.81 12.34
C GLU A 163 -44.02 23.40 12.88
N GLY A 164 -42.73 23.05 12.91
CA GLY A 164 -42.11 22.42 14.08
C GLY A 164 -41.62 20.97 13.98
N CYS A 165 -40.40 20.75 14.52
CA CYS A 165 -39.78 19.48 14.95
C CYS A 165 -39.18 18.59 13.83
N GLY A 166 -37.90 18.20 13.79
CA GLY A 166 -36.82 18.24 14.78
C GLY A 166 -36.70 16.92 15.54
N HIS A 167 -35.97 15.92 15.00
CA HIS A 167 -35.36 14.76 15.68
C HIS A 167 -34.59 13.98 14.59
N ARG A 168 -33.40 13.39 14.77
CA ARG A 168 -32.71 12.80 15.93
C ARG A 168 -31.31 12.45 15.43
N LEU A 169 -30.28 12.60 16.25
CA LEU A 169 -29.23 11.58 16.42
C LEU A 169 -28.69 11.68 17.86
N SER A 170 -28.90 10.61 18.63
CA SER A 170 -28.45 10.44 20.00
C SER A 170 -27.04 9.84 20.02
N ALA A 171 -26.16 10.39 20.83
CA ALA A 171 -24.94 9.70 21.28
C ALA A 171 -25.04 9.44 22.79
N THR A 172 -24.68 8.21 23.16
CA THR A 172 -24.73 7.58 24.47
C THR A 172 -23.66 8.10 25.42
N SER A 173 -24.03 8.42 26.67
CA SER A 173 -23.08 8.60 27.78
C SER A 173 -23.37 7.58 28.89
N HIS A 174 -22.39 6.73 29.17
CA HIS A 174 -22.37 5.81 30.30
C HIS A 174 -22.34 6.57 31.63
N SER A 175 -23.23 6.22 32.56
CA SER A 175 -23.21 6.70 33.96
C SER A 175 -22.49 5.69 34.86
N LEU A 176 -21.47 6.18 35.58
CA LEU A 176 -20.83 5.50 36.71
C LEU A 176 -21.75 5.61 37.94
N THR A 177 -22.14 4.49 38.54
CA THR A 177 -22.81 4.43 39.84
C THR A 177 -21.78 4.31 40.98
N PRO A 178 -21.97 4.95 42.15
CA PRO A 178 -21.17 4.65 43.33
C PRO A 178 -21.63 3.33 43.97
N GLN A 179 -20.68 2.55 44.48
CA GLN A 179 -20.92 1.31 45.22
C GLN A 179 -21.77 1.55 46.47
N SER A 180 -22.71 0.63 46.69
CA SER A 180 -23.62 0.59 47.84
C SER A 180 -22.93 0.02 49.08
N ASP A 181 -22.85 0.81 50.16
CA ASP A 181 -22.86 0.29 51.52
C ASP A 181 -24.31 0.30 52.03
N MET A 182 -24.75 -0.86 52.52
CA MET A 182 -26.06 -1.08 53.11
C MET A 182 -26.19 -0.31 54.43
N ASP A 183 -27.14 0.64 54.51
CA ASP A 183 -28.07 0.71 55.64
C ASP A 183 -29.26 1.68 55.39
N SER A 184 -30.46 1.15 55.68
CA SER A 184 -31.73 1.78 56.05
C SER A 184 -32.28 3.04 55.34
N SER A 185 -33.41 2.84 54.65
CA SER A 185 -34.59 3.72 54.56
C SER A 185 -34.40 5.24 54.37
N SER A 186 -34.28 5.67 53.11
CA SER A 186 -34.77 6.97 52.65
C SER A 186 -35.27 6.83 51.21
N SER A 187 -36.50 7.25 50.95
CA SER A 187 -37.00 7.42 49.59
C SER A 187 -36.35 8.67 49.02
N GLU A 188 -35.11 8.59 48.54
CA GLU A 188 -34.43 9.75 47.98
C GLU A 188 -35.01 10.07 46.59
N GLU A 189 -35.84 11.11 46.52
CA GLU A 189 -36.24 11.73 45.26
C GLU A 189 -35.07 12.55 44.71
N PHE A 190 -34.44 12.07 43.64
CA PHE A 190 -33.37 12.79 42.96
C PHE A 190 -33.95 13.76 41.90
N TYR A 191 -33.73 15.06 42.08
CA TYR A 191 -34.04 16.09 41.07
C TYR A 191 -32.78 16.45 40.26
N GLN A 192 -32.86 16.35 38.92
CA GLN A 192 -31.79 16.76 38.00
C GLN A 192 -32.31 17.83 37.03
N ALA A 193 -31.72 19.02 37.08
CA ALA A 193 -32.03 20.11 36.16
C ALA A 193 -31.29 19.92 34.81
N VAL A 194 -32.03 19.59 33.75
CA VAL A 194 -31.51 19.19 32.42
C VAL A 194 -30.66 20.28 31.74
N HIS A 195 -30.92 21.57 31.99
CA HIS A 195 -30.20 22.70 31.37
C HIS A 195 -29.34 23.53 32.34
N HIS A 196 -29.07 23.00 33.54
CA HIS A 196 -28.37 23.77 34.57
C HIS A 196 -27.00 24.26 34.11
N ALA A 197 -26.19 23.39 33.50
CA ALA A 197 -24.85 23.74 33.01
C ALA A 197 -24.91 24.82 31.91
N GLU A 198 -25.75 24.62 30.88
CA GLU A 198 -25.89 25.55 29.76
C GLU A 198 -26.34 26.95 30.21
N GLN A 199 -27.35 27.02 31.09
CA GLN A 199 -27.83 28.30 31.65
C GLN A 199 -26.76 28.98 32.51
N THR A 200 -25.97 28.20 33.23
CA THR A 200 -24.88 28.71 34.08
C THR A 200 -23.73 29.26 33.25
N PHE A 201 -23.29 28.54 32.22
CA PHE A 201 -22.25 29.00 31.30
C PHE A 201 -22.68 30.25 30.51
N ARG A 202 -23.95 30.36 30.10
CA ARG A 202 -24.48 31.61 29.49
C ARG A 202 -24.39 32.81 30.44
N LYS A 203 -24.60 32.61 31.74
CA LYS A 203 -24.42 33.69 32.73
C LYS A 203 -22.93 34.05 32.87
N MET A 204 -22.04 33.05 32.92
CA MET A 204 -20.59 33.27 32.96
C MET A 204 -20.07 34.00 31.72
N GLU A 205 -20.61 33.69 30.54
CA GLU A 205 -20.32 34.42 29.29
C GLU A 205 -20.73 35.89 29.38
N SER A 206 -21.90 36.19 29.99
CA SER A 206 -22.32 37.57 30.25
C SER A 206 -21.37 38.30 31.20
N TYR A 207 -20.83 37.61 32.23
CA TYR A 207 -19.84 38.20 33.13
C TYR A 207 -18.54 38.52 32.41
N LEU A 208 -18.08 37.64 31.51
CA LEU A 208 -16.93 37.89 30.65
C LEU A 208 -17.12 39.16 29.80
N LYS A 209 -18.29 39.31 29.15
CA LYS A 209 -18.61 40.48 28.31
C LYS A 209 -18.66 41.79 29.09
N GLN A 210 -19.10 41.74 30.35
CA GLN A 210 -19.16 42.89 31.25
C GLN A 210 -17.88 43.08 32.09
N GLN A 211 -16.88 42.21 31.92
CA GLN A 211 -15.64 42.18 32.72
C GLN A 211 -15.90 42.10 34.23
N GLN A 212 -16.96 41.38 34.63
CA GLN A 212 -17.29 41.15 36.04
C GLN A 212 -16.60 39.87 36.52
N LEU A 213 -16.06 39.90 37.74
CA LEU A 213 -15.45 38.75 38.42
C LEU A 213 -14.26 38.10 37.68
N CYS A 214 -13.67 38.78 36.69
CA CYS A 214 -12.48 38.31 35.99
C CYS A 214 -11.27 38.40 36.93
N ASP A 215 -10.58 37.28 37.14
CA ASP A 215 -9.47 37.09 38.09
C ASP A 215 -8.12 36.83 37.40
N VAL A 216 -8.11 36.89 36.06
CA VAL A 216 -6.89 36.81 35.25
C VAL A 216 -7.03 37.61 33.95
N ILE A 217 -5.93 38.20 33.50
CA ILE A 217 -5.80 38.90 32.23
C ILE A 217 -4.68 38.24 31.42
N LEU A 218 -5.04 37.65 30.29
CA LEU A 218 -4.08 37.07 29.35
C LEU A 218 -3.58 38.17 28.39
N ILE A 219 -2.27 38.37 28.32
CA ILE A 219 -1.62 39.37 27.48
C ILE A 219 -0.94 38.66 26.31
N VAL A 220 -1.42 38.91 25.08
CA VAL A 220 -0.85 38.34 23.85
C VAL A 220 -0.59 39.46 22.86
N GLY A 221 0.69 39.68 22.56
CA GLY A 221 1.14 40.85 21.80
C GLY A 221 0.66 42.13 22.47
N ASN A 222 -0.24 42.86 21.79
CA ASN A 222 -0.80 44.12 22.27
C ASN A 222 -2.24 43.98 22.82
N ARG A 223 -2.78 42.76 22.87
CA ARG A 223 -4.16 42.49 23.28
C ARG A 223 -4.20 42.00 24.72
N LYS A 224 -5.09 42.57 25.53
CA LYS A 224 -5.41 42.11 26.88
C LYS A 224 -6.77 41.43 26.87
N ILE A 225 -6.82 40.18 27.29
CA ILE A 225 -8.03 39.34 27.32
C ILE A 225 -8.35 39.00 28.77
N PRO A 226 -9.34 39.66 29.40
CA PRO A 226 -9.80 39.28 30.74
C PRO A 226 -10.52 37.94 30.67
N ALA A 227 -10.35 37.08 31.67
CA ALA A 227 -10.99 35.77 31.76
C ALA A 227 -11.15 35.32 33.23
N HIS A 228 -11.75 34.15 33.41
CA HIS A 228 -11.91 33.51 34.72
C HIS A 228 -11.05 32.25 34.81
N ARG A 229 -10.15 32.16 35.80
CA ARG A 229 -9.25 31.02 36.02
C ARG A 229 -10.00 29.70 36.09
N LEU A 230 -11.11 29.67 36.82
CA LEU A 230 -11.94 28.47 36.98
C LEU A 230 -12.43 27.93 35.64
N VAL A 231 -12.99 28.80 34.78
CA VAL A 231 -13.52 28.38 33.47
C VAL A 231 -12.41 27.87 32.57
N LEU A 232 -11.29 28.60 32.48
CA LEU A 232 -10.15 28.18 31.66
C LEU A 232 -9.54 26.86 32.15
N SER A 233 -9.35 26.69 33.47
CA SER A 233 -8.85 25.45 34.06
C SER A 233 -9.80 24.26 33.88
N SER A 234 -11.10 24.51 33.72
CA SER A 234 -12.08 23.43 33.52
C SER A 234 -12.05 22.84 32.10
N VAL A 235 -11.54 23.60 31.13
CA VAL A 235 -11.55 23.22 29.70
C VAL A 235 -10.15 22.84 29.19
N SER A 236 -9.08 23.34 29.82
CA SER A 236 -7.70 23.17 29.37
C SER A 236 -6.80 22.69 30.51
N ASP A 237 -6.14 21.55 30.29
CA ASP A 237 -5.16 21.00 31.22
C ASP A 237 -3.93 21.91 31.38
N TYR A 238 -3.57 22.66 30.33
CA TYR A 238 -2.51 23.66 30.37
C TYR A 238 -2.83 24.76 31.41
N PHE A 239 -4.04 25.32 31.35
CA PHE A 239 -4.48 26.34 32.32
C PHE A 239 -4.71 25.74 33.71
N ALA A 240 -5.22 24.51 33.79
CA ALA A 240 -5.35 23.80 35.06
C ALA A 240 -3.99 23.67 35.75
N ALA A 241 -2.97 23.18 35.04
CA ALA A 241 -1.61 23.07 35.55
C ALA A 241 -1.04 24.43 35.94
N MET A 242 -1.22 25.46 35.11
CA MET A 242 -0.73 26.81 35.37
C MET A 242 -1.35 27.44 36.63
N PHE A 243 -2.63 27.24 36.88
CA PHE A 243 -3.33 27.90 37.99
C PHE A 243 -3.32 27.11 39.30
N THR A 244 -3.12 25.79 39.23
CA THR A 244 -3.13 24.91 40.41
C THR A 244 -1.75 24.49 40.90
N SER A 245 -0.70 24.70 40.11
CA SER A 245 0.69 24.42 40.51
C SER A 245 1.33 25.61 41.23
N ASP A 246 2.43 25.38 41.94
CA ASP A 246 3.24 26.41 42.61
C ASP A 246 4.12 27.24 41.64
N VAL A 247 3.63 27.53 40.44
CA VAL A 247 4.32 28.37 39.45
C VAL A 247 4.06 29.85 39.71
N CYS A 248 4.96 30.73 39.25
CA CYS A 248 4.86 32.17 39.51
C CYS A 248 3.56 32.78 38.95
N GLU A 249 3.15 32.28 37.78
CA GLU A 249 1.93 32.64 37.04
C GLU A 249 0.67 32.31 37.84
N ALA A 250 0.71 31.33 38.74
CA ALA A 250 -0.42 30.97 39.58
C ALA A 250 -0.83 32.11 40.53
N LYS A 251 0.09 33.03 40.85
CA LYS A 251 -0.15 34.18 41.75
C LYS A 251 -0.26 35.52 41.01
N GLN A 252 -0.11 35.53 39.68
CA GLN A 252 -0.16 36.74 38.87
C GLN A 252 -1.57 37.00 38.32
N GLU A 253 -1.98 38.26 38.33
CA GLU A 253 -3.22 38.73 37.70
C GLU A 253 -3.05 38.92 36.18
N GLU A 254 -1.86 39.33 35.72
CA GLU A 254 -1.54 39.49 34.31
C GLU A 254 -0.53 38.43 33.85
N ILE A 255 -0.90 37.62 32.85
CA ILE A 255 -0.07 36.52 32.33
C ILE A 255 0.25 36.78 30.87
N LYS A 256 1.54 36.87 30.54
CA LYS A 256 1.99 37.08 29.16
C LYS A 256 2.14 35.74 28.44
N MET A 257 1.46 35.57 27.32
CA MET A 257 1.59 34.39 26.47
C MET A 257 2.31 34.77 25.17
N GLU A 258 3.39 34.04 24.87
CA GLU A 258 4.19 34.24 23.67
C GLU A 258 3.91 33.14 22.64
N GLY A 259 4.01 33.48 21.35
CA GLY A 259 3.84 32.51 20.26
C GLY A 259 2.40 32.17 19.87
N ILE A 260 1.39 32.90 20.37
CA ILE A 260 -0.02 32.64 20.08
C ILE A 260 -0.66 33.78 19.25
N ASP A 261 -1.48 33.38 18.29
CA ASP A 261 -2.57 34.14 17.66
C ASP A 261 -3.41 35.02 18.62
N PRO A 262 -3.37 36.37 18.67
CA PRO A 262 -4.30 37.13 19.52
C PRO A 262 -5.78 36.94 19.17
N ASN A 263 -6.11 36.58 17.94
CA ASN A 263 -7.48 36.24 17.54
C ASN A 263 -7.78 34.78 17.86
N ALA A 264 -6.85 33.87 17.55
CA ALA A 264 -7.01 32.46 17.89
C ALA A 264 -7.21 32.25 19.41
N LEU A 265 -6.43 32.93 20.26
CA LEU A 265 -6.62 32.83 21.71
C LEU A 265 -7.99 33.35 22.14
N TRP A 266 -8.43 34.48 21.56
CA TRP A 266 -9.76 35.02 21.86
C TRP A 266 -10.86 34.01 21.50
N ASP A 267 -10.78 33.39 20.33
CA ASP A 267 -11.75 32.39 19.88
C ASP A 267 -11.75 31.14 20.79
N LEU A 268 -10.58 30.69 21.24
CA LEU A 268 -10.46 29.59 22.19
C LEU A 268 -10.98 29.94 23.59
N VAL A 269 -10.78 31.16 24.05
CA VAL A 269 -11.38 31.66 25.30
C VAL A 269 -12.91 31.70 25.14
N GLN A 270 -13.44 32.24 24.04
CA GLN A 270 -14.89 32.23 23.79
C GLN A 270 -15.45 30.80 23.72
N PHE A 271 -14.71 29.87 23.12
CA PHE A 271 -15.06 28.46 23.11
C PHE A 271 -15.17 27.88 24.52
N ALA A 272 -14.28 28.24 25.45
CA ALA A 272 -14.34 27.77 26.83
C ALA A 272 -15.63 28.17 27.57
N TYR A 273 -16.27 29.29 27.17
CA TYR A 273 -17.54 29.72 27.77
C TYR A 273 -18.78 29.22 27.00
N THR A 274 -18.68 29.09 25.67
CA THR A 274 -19.84 28.86 24.81
C THR A 274 -19.95 27.43 24.28
N GLY A 275 -18.83 26.70 24.20
CA GLY A 275 -18.73 25.43 23.49
C GLY A 275 -18.84 25.55 21.96
N CYS A 276 -18.84 26.78 21.43
CA CYS A 276 -19.02 27.06 20.01
C CYS A 276 -17.72 27.60 19.40
N LEU A 277 -17.41 27.15 18.18
CA LEU A 277 -16.22 27.57 17.45
C LEU A 277 -16.52 27.73 15.96
N GLU A 278 -16.13 28.86 15.38
CA GLU A 278 -16.28 29.13 13.95
C GLU A 278 -14.95 28.81 13.24
N LEU A 279 -14.96 27.88 12.27
CA LEU A 279 -13.77 27.48 11.52
C LEU A 279 -13.71 28.21 10.19
N LYS A 280 -12.58 28.86 9.90
CA LYS A 280 -12.31 29.55 8.63
C LYS A 280 -11.00 29.07 8.03
N GLU A 281 -10.94 28.99 6.70
CA GLU A 281 -9.76 28.50 5.96
C GLU A 281 -8.50 29.32 6.23
N ASP A 282 -8.64 30.62 6.49
CA ASP A 282 -7.55 31.56 6.69
C ASP A 282 -7.03 31.63 8.14
N THR A 283 -7.84 31.20 9.12
CA THR A 283 -7.46 31.26 10.55
C THR A 283 -7.19 29.89 11.16
N ILE A 284 -7.53 28.80 10.48
CA ILE A 284 -7.48 27.43 11.03
C ILE A 284 -6.07 27.02 11.48
N GLU A 285 -5.02 27.45 10.78
CA GLU A 285 -3.63 27.10 11.14
C GLU A 285 -3.24 27.72 12.49
N ASN A 286 -3.53 29.01 12.67
CA ASN A 286 -3.26 29.71 13.93
C ASN A 286 -4.11 29.15 15.08
N LEU A 287 -5.37 28.80 14.77
CA LEU A 287 -6.29 28.20 15.73
C LEU A 287 -5.85 26.81 16.18
N LEU A 288 -5.44 25.94 15.26
CA LEU A 288 -4.93 24.61 15.58
C LEU A 288 -3.63 24.69 16.39
N ALA A 289 -2.70 25.55 15.99
CA ALA A 289 -1.44 25.74 16.74
C ALA A 289 -1.70 26.21 18.17
N ALA A 290 -2.62 27.17 18.36
CA ALA A 290 -3.03 27.63 19.69
C ALA A 290 -3.74 26.53 20.49
N ALA A 291 -4.62 25.74 19.88
CA ALA A 291 -5.32 24.64 20.54
C ALA A 291 -4.38 23.51 20.97
N CYS A 292 -3.36 23.19 20.17
CA CYS A 292 -2.31 22.23 20.51
C CYS A 292 -1.49 22.71 21.72
N LEU A 293 -1.06 23.98 21.70
CA LEU A 293 -0.28 24.57 22.81
C LEU A 293 -1.08 24.63 24.12
N LEU A 294 -2.37 25.02 24.03
CA LEU A 294 -3.27 25.11 25.18
C LEU A 294 -3.90 23.76 25.57
N GLN A 295 -3.49 22.66 24.94
CA GLN A 295 -3.96 21.30 25.23
C GLN A 295 -5.50 21.18 25.21
N LEU A 296 -6.12 21.60 24.10
CA LEU A 296 -7.57 21.53 23.87
C LEU A 296 -7.91 20.41 22.87
N PRO A 297 -7.99 19.13 23.29
CA PRO A 297 -8.06 17.98 22.39
C PRO A 297 -9.30 17.98 21.48
N GLN A 298 -10.47 18.40 22.00
CA GLN A 298 -11.70 18.47 21.20
C GLN A 298 -11.59 19.48 20.05
N VAL A 299 -10.94 20.62 20.30
CA VAL A 299 -10.71 21.64 19.26
C VAL A 299 -9.68 21.16 18.25
N VAL A 300 -8.60 20.53 18.71
CA VAL A 300 -7.57 19.92 17.85
C VAL A 300 -8.20 18.90 16.90
N GLU A 301 -9.06 18.01 17.40
CA GLU A 301 -9.75 17.00 16.61
C GLU A 301 -10.63 17.65 15.53
N VAL A 302 -11.46 18.62 15.90
CA VAL A 302 -12.35 19.32 14.97
C VAL A 302 -11.57 20.09 13.90
N CYS A 303 -10.47 20.76 14.28
CA CYS A 303 -9.61 21.46 13.34
C CYS A 303 -8.89 20.51 12.37
N CYS A 304 -8.41 19.37 12.86
CA CYS A 304 -7.80 18.33 12.02
C CYS A 304 -8.81 17.78 11.00
N HIS A 305 -10.03 17.46 11.42
CA HIS A 305 -11.09 17.00 10.50
C HIS A 305 -11.46 18.04 9.45
N PHE A 306 -11.42 19.33 9.79
CA PHE A 306 -11.64 20.41 8.84
C PHE A 306 -10.51 20.48 7.80
N LEU A 307 -9.24 20.41 8.24
CA LEU A 307 -8.08 20.38 7.35
C LEU A 307 -8.05 19.15 6.42
N MET A 308 -8.47 17.99 6.90
CA MET A 308 -8.59 16.78 6.07
C MET A 308 -9.55 16.98 4.89
N LYS A 309 -10.64 17.73 5.08
CA LYS A 309 -11.61 18.04 4.01
C LYS A 309 -11.07 19.04 2.98
N LEU A 310 -10.03 19.80 3.34
CA LEU A 310 -9.41 20.83 2.49
C LEU A 310 -8.14 20.34 1.78
N LEU A 311 -7.81 19.05 1.87
CA LEU A 311 -6.66 18.48 1.18
C LEU A 311 -6.81 18.62 -0.34
N HIS A 312 -5.78 19.20 -0.94
CA HIS A 312 -5.65 19.46 -2.36
C HIS A 312 -4.20 19.19 -2.80
N PRO A 313 -3.92 18.81 -4.06
CA PRO A 313 -2.56 18.51 -4.50
C PRO A 313 -1.57 19.67 -4.37
N SER A 314 -2.08 20.89 -4.20
CA SER A 314 -1.28 22.10 -4.07
C SER A 314 -1.13 22.63 -2.63
N ASN A 315 -1.79 22.07 -1.61
CA ASN A 315 -1.54 22.37 -0.18
C ASN A 315 -1.11 21.15 0.65
N CYS A 316 -1.22 19.93 0.12
CA CYS A 316 -1.03 18.72 0.91
C CYS A 316 0.37 18.61 1.55
N LEU A 317 1.40 19.14 0.88
CA LEU A 317 2.76 19.21 1.43
C LEU A 317 2.84 20.19 2.60
N GLY A 318 2.23 21.38 2.45
CA GLY A 318 2.12 22.36 3.53
C GLY A 318 1.35 21.81 4.74
N ILE A 319 0.17 21.22 4.52
CA ILE A 319 -0.65 20.63 5.61
C ILE A 319 0.09 19.48 6.29
N ARG A 320 0.80 18.63 5.53
CA ARG A 320 1.62 17.54 6.09
C ARG A 320 2.73 18.09 6.99
N ALA A 321 3.50 19.07 6.52
CA ALA A 321 4.58 19.68 7.28
C ALA A 321 4.06 20.41 8.53
N PHE A 322 2.93 21.11 8.40
CA PHE A 322 2.26 21.77 9.51
C PHE A 322 1.78 20.77 10.57
N ALA A 323 1.15 19.67 10.15
CA ALA A 323 0.69 18.63 11.06
C ALA A 323 1.85 17.96 11.82
N ASP A 324 3.00 17.73 11.16
CA ASP A 324 4.21 17.21 11.79
C ASP A 324 4.74 18.20 12.86
N ALA A 325 4.81 19.50 12.52
CA ALA A 325 5.25 20.54 13.44
C ALA A 325 4.35 20.70 14.68
N GLN A 326 3.04 20.47 14.55
CA GLN A 326 2.08 20.52 15.67
C GLN A 326 1.92 19.18 16.41
N GLY A 327 2.60 18.11 15.99
CA GLY A 327 2.45 16.77 16.57
C GLY A 327 1.11 16.10 16.25
N CYS A 328 0.37 16.57 15.25
CA CYS A 328 -0.91 16.02 14.81
C CYS A 328 -0.68 14.80 13.89
N ILE A 329 -0.35 13.65 14.50
CA ILE A 329 0.08 12.43 13.78
C ILE A 329 -0.97 11.93 12.78
N GLU A 330 -2.26 11.96 13.14
CA GLU A 330 -3.34 11.47 12.27
C GLU A 330 -3.49 12.33 11.01
N LEU A 331 -3.56 13.65 11.17
CA LEU A 331 -3.61 14.59 10.05
C LEU A 331 -2.38 14.46 9.15
N MET A 332 -1.18 14.33 9.74
CA MET A 332 0.06 14.13 9.01
C MET A 332 0.01 12.84 8.18
N LYS A 333 -0.46 11.72 8.74
CA LYS A 333 -0.60 10.44 8.03
C LYS A 333 -1.59 10.55 6.87
N VAL A 334 -2.76 11.16 7.08
CA VAL A 334 -3.77 11.34 6.03
C VAL A 334 -3.22 12.23 4.90
N ALA A 335 -2.59 13.36 5.25
CA ALA A 335 -1.97 14.25 4.27
C ALA A 335 -0.81 13.55 3.51
N HIS A 336 -0.03 12.71 4.18
CA HIS A 336 1.03 11.92 3.55
C HIS A 336 0.48 10.89 2.57
N SER A 337 -0.51 10.09 2.96
CA SER A 337 -1.17 9.13 2.07
C SER A 337 -1.77 9.82 0.84
N TYR A 338 -2.45 10.95 1.03
CA TYR A 338 -2.98 11.77 -0.06
C TYR A 338 -1.88 12.28 -1.02
N THR A 339 -0.73 12.69 -0.45
CA THR A 339 0.45 13.11 -1.23
C THR A 339 1.00 11.96 -2.08
N MET A 340 1.11 10.76 -1.51
CA MET A 340 1.59 9.57 -2.23
C MET A 340 0.65 9.16 -3.36
N GLU A 341 -0.66 9.27 -3.14
CA GLU A 341 -1.69 8.93 -4.13
C GLU A 341 -1.72 9.89 -5.32
N ASN A 342 -1.59 11.19 -5.05
CA ASN A 342 -1.74 12.26 -6.05
C ASN A 342 -0.39 12.88 -6.45
N ILE A 343 0.72 12.17 -6.22
CA ILE A 343 2.09 12.71 -6.38
C ILE A 343 2.34 13.31 -7.77
N MET A 344 1.74 12.74 -8.82
CA MET A 344 1.82 13.22 -10.19
C MET A 344 1.36 14.68 -10.34
N GLU A 345 0.32 15.07 -9.61
CA GLU A 345 -0.19 16.44 -9.60
C GLU A 345 0.60 17.31 -8.61
N VAL A 346 0.99 16.75 -7.46
CA VAL A 346 1.80 17.44 -6.45
C VAL A 346 3.14 17.92 -7.02
N MET A 347 3.81 17.07 -7.79
CA MET A 347 5.10 17.38 -8.43
C MET A 347 5.05 18.55 -9.41
N ARG A 348 3.87 18.90 -9.93
CA ARG A 348 3.67 20.04 -10.84
C ARG A 348 3.51 21.36 -10.09
N ASN A 349 3.22 21.31 -8.79
CA ASN A 349 2.95 22.49 -7.98
C ASN A 349 4.24 23.09 -7.40
N GLN A 350 4.21 24.41 -7.17
CA GLN A 350 5.37 25.15 -6.66
C GLN A 350 5.81 24.71 -5.25
N GLU A 351 4.89 24.23 -4.40
CA GLU A 351 5.23 23.71 -3.06
C GLU A 351 6.28 22.60 -3.13
N PHE A 352 6.22 21.72 -4.14
CA PHE A 352 7.19 20.65 -4.34
C PHE A 352 8.60 21.21 -4.59
N LEU A 353 8.72 22.25 -5.43
CA LEU A 353 10.00 22.89 -5.74
C LEU A 353 10.60 23.61 -4.53
N LEU A 354 9.79 24.00 -3.55
CA LEU A 354 10.21 24.69 -2.34
C LEU A 354 10.58 23.74 -1.18
N LEU A 355 10.38 22.42 -1.35
CA LEU A 355 10.71 21.44 -0.31
C LEU A 355 12.20 21.45 0.05
N PRO A 356 12.56 21.33 1.35
CA PRO A 356 13.92 21.02 1.79
C PRO A 356 14.38 19.63 1.32
N ALA A 357 15.69 19.43 1.20
CA ALA A 357 16.28 18.17 0.77
C ALA A 357 15.88 16.98 1.65
N GLU A 358 15.79 17.18 2.97
CA GLU A 358 15.40 16.14 3.94
C GLU A 358 13.96 15.64 3.73
N GLU A 359 13.03 16.53 3.41
CA GLU A 359 11.64 16.15 3.13
C GLU A 359 11.49 15.51 1.76
N LEU A 360 12.24 16.00 0.76
CA LEU A 360 12.27 15.37 -0.55
C LEU A 360 12.84 13.95 -0.48
N HIS A 361 13.89 13.75 0.31
CA HIS A 361 14.45 12.42 0.60
C HIS A 361 13.37 11.46 1.12
N LYS A 362 12.57 11.88 2.11
CA LYS A 362 11.48 11.04 2.67
C LYS A 362 10.46 10.64 1.60
N LEU A 363 10.16 11.54 0.65
CA LEU A 363 9.25 11.24 -0.47
C LEU A 363 9.88 10.25 -1.46
N LEU A 364 11.13 10.47 -1.86
CA LEU A 364 11.84 9.62 -2.83
C LEU A 364 12.12 8.21 -2.30
N ALA A 365 12.40 8.08 -1.00
CA ALA A 365 12.66 6.81 -0.33
C ALA A 365 11.39 5.94 -0.18
N SER A 366 10.18 6.51 -0.32
CA SER A 366 8.94 5.79 -0.09
C SER A 366 8.59 4.81 -1.23
N ASP A 367 8.25 3.58 -0.85
CA ASP A 367 7.77 2.54 -1.78
C ASP A 367 6.32 2.77 -2.25
N ASP A 368 5.58 3.67 -1.57
CA ASP A 368 4.14 3.90 -1.75
C ASP A 368 3.81 5.00 -2.78
N VAL A 369 4.83 5.62 -3.37
CA VAL A 369 4.69 6.71 -4.34
C VAL A 369 3.95 6.21 -5.60
N ASN A 370 2.81 6.82 -5.94
CA ASN A 370 1.97 6.42 -7.06
C ASN A 370 2.44 7.06 -8.38
N VAL A 371 3.43 6.43 -9.02
CA VAL A 371 4.00 6.86 -10.30
C VAL A 371 3.86 5.77 -11.35
N PRO A 372 3.79 6.12 -12.65
CA PRO A 372 3.75 5.13 -13.73
C PRO A 372 5.08 4.39 -13.89
N ASP A 373 6.19 5.08 -13.70
CA ASP A 373 7.56 4.61 -13.95
C ASP A 373 8.56 5.37 -13.06
N GLU A 374 9.78 4.83 -12.96
CA GLU A 374 10.84 5.47 -12.18
C GLU A 374 11.41 6.73 -12.89
N GLU A 375 11.28 6.80 -14.23
CA GLU A 375 11.70 7.95 -15.02
C GLU A 375 11.00 9.23 -14.57
N THR A 376 9.71 9.14 -14.26
CA THR A 376 8.91 10.26 -13.77
C THR A 376 9.48 10.83 -12.47
N ILE A 377 9.92 9.98 -11.55
CA ILE A 377 10.54 10.40 -10.28
C ILE A 377 11.91 11.02 -10.52
N PHE A 378 12.68 10.43 -11.44
CA PHE A 378 13.96 10.99 -11.85
C PHE A 378 13.80 12.40 -12.43
N HIS A 379 12.83 12.61 -13.33
CA HIS A 379 12.51 13.93 -13.85
C HIS A 379 12.04 14.89 -12.75
N ALA A 380 11.29 14.42 -11.75
CA ALA A 380 10.92 15.21 -10.56
C ALA A 380 12.14 15.76 -9.83
N LEU A 381 13.11 14.89 -9.52
CA LEU A 381 14.35 15.27 -8.86
C LEU A 381 15.12 16.29 -9.70
N MET A 382 15.22 16.06 -11.01
CA MET A 382 15.90 16.99 -11.91
C MET A 382 15.23 18.35 -11.99
N MET A 383 13.89 18.42 -11.97
CA MET A 383 13.17 19.70 -11.88
C MET A 383 13.47 20.42 -10.57
N TRP A 384 13.50 19.70 -9.45
CA TRP A 384 13.84 20.27 -8.15
C TRP A 384 15.29 20.77 -8.09
N VAL A 385 16.27 20.05 -8.63
CA VAL A 385 17.67 20.49 -8.68
C VAL A 385 17.84 21.71 -9.59
N LYS A 386 17.21 21.70 -10.77
CA LYS A 386 17.28 22.81 -11.73
C LYS A 386 16.72 24.13 -11.18
N TYR A 387 15.80 24.07 -10.21
CA TYR A 387 15.24 25.26 -9.56
C TYR A 387 16.26 26.04 -8.74
N ASP A 388 17.22 25.37 -8.09
CA ASP A 388 18.32 26.02 -7.35
C ASP A 388 19.60 25.17 -7.44
N MET A 389 20.24 25.23 -8.60
CA MET A 389 21.40 24.40 -8.93
C MET A 389 22.59 24.65 -7.98
N GLN A 390 22.76 25.87 -7.46
CA GLN A 390 23.92 26.21 -6.64
C GLN A 390 23.91 25.51 -5.28
N ARG A 391 22.75 25.46 -4.62
CA ARG A 391 22.64 24.82 -3.29
C ARG A 391 22.35 23.32 -3.41
N ARG A 392 21.53 22.92 -4.38
CA ARG A 392 20.97 21.56 -4.48
C ARG A 392 21.88 20.56 -5.19
N CYS A 393 22.89 21.02 -5.93
CA CYS A 393 23.88 20.11 -6.52
C CYS A 393 24.64 19.31 -5.45
N ASN A 394 24.84 19.85 -4.26
CA ASN A 394 25.50 19.12 -3.16
C ASN A 394 24.64 17.99 -2.60
N ASP A 395 23.30 18.11 -2.70
CA ASP A 395 22.36 17.09 -2.23
C ASP A 395 22.06 16.03 -3.30
N LEU A 396 22.43 16.27 -4.57
CA LEU A 396 22.06 15.44 -5.71
C LEU A 396 22.55 14.00 -5.57
N SER A 397 23.82 13.77 -5.23
CA SER A 397 24.35 12.40 -5.09
C SER A 397 23.64 11.59 -4.01
N MET A 398 23.32 12.24 -2.89
CA MET A 398 22.56 11.62 -1.82
C MET A 398 21.13 11.28 -2.27
N LEU A 399 20.44 12.21 -2.93
CA LEU A 399 19.06 12.00 -3.39
C LEU A 399 18.96 10.97 -4.54
N LEU A 400 19.96 10.93 -5.42
CA LEU A 400 20.04 9.98 -6.54
C LEU A 400 20.11 8.53 -6.05
N ALA A 401 20.69 8.28 -4.87
CA ALA A 401 20.75 6.94 -4.27
C ALA A 401 19.38 6.36 -3.88
N PHE A 402 18.33 7.20 -3.79
CA PHE A 402 16.96 6.76 -3.50
C PHE A 402 16.11 6.54 -4.74
N ILE A 403 16.66 6.87 -5.92
CA ILE A 403 16.05 6.54 -7.21
C ILE A 403 16.51 5.13 -7.60
N ARG A 404 15.57 4.33 -8.10
CA ARG A 404 15.81 2.97 -8.57
C ARG A 404 16.43 3.00 -9.97
N LEU A 405 17.63 3.57 -10.09
CA LEU A 405 18.36 3.69 -11.36
C LEU A 405 18.44 2.39 -12.18
N PRO A 406 18.62 1.18 -11.58
CA PRO A 406 18.60 -0.08 -12.34
C PRO A 406 17.28 -0.41 -13.04
N LEU A 407 16.20 0.32 -12.73
CA LEU A 407 14.88 0.19 -13.34
C LEU A 407 14.56 1.33 -14.32
N LEU A 408 15.53 2.21 -14.61
CA LEU A 408 15.38 3.22 -15.65
C LEU A 408 15.67 2.63 -17.03
N PRO A 409 15.07 3.19 -18.10
CA PRO A 409 15.43 2.84 -19.47
C PRO A 409 16.94 3.04 -19.74
N PRO A 410 17.60 2.11 -20.48
CA PRO A 410 19.02 2.23 -20.80
C PRO A 410 19.41 3.52 -21.53
N GLN A 411 18.49 4.08 -22.33
CA GLN A 411 18.71 5.34 -23.05
C GLN A 411 18.99 6.49 -22.07
N ILE A 412 18.21 6.57 -20.99
CA ILE A 412 18.37 7.62 -19.97
C ILE A 412 19.70 7.44 -19.25
N LEU A 413 20.07 6.20 -18.88
CA LEU A 413 21.35 5.94 -18.20
C LEU A 413 22.56 6.38 -19.03
N ALA A 414 22.52 6.16 -20.35
CA ALA A 414 23.57 6.61 -21.28
C ALA A 414 23.65 8.14 -21.39
N ASP A 415 22.50 8.83 -21.37
CA ASP A 415 22.45 10.29 -21.37
C ASP A 415 23.00 10.87 -20.06
N LEU A 416 22.75 10.21 -18.93
CA LEU A 416 23.23 10.64 -17.61
C LEU A 416 24.76 10.56 -17.47
N GLU A 417 25.38 9.51 -18.01
CA GLU A 417 26.84 9.35 -17.99
C GLU A 417 27.56 10.55 -18.63
N ASN A 418 26.97 11.12 -19.68
CA ASN A 418 27.56 12.23 -20.44
C ASN A 418 27.19 13.62 -19.89
N HIS A 419 26.22 13.71 -18.97
CA HIS A 419 25.71 14.99 -18.50
C HIS A 419 26.64 15.64 -17.46
N ALA A 420 26.90 16.95 -17.62
CA ALA A 420 27.90 17.70 -16.85
C ALA A 420 27.69 17.69 -15.32
N LEU A 421 26.44 17.52 -14.87
CA LEU A 421 26.08 17.44 -13.45
C LEU A 421 26.61 16.18 -12.76
N PHE A 422 26.70 15.06 -13.47
CA PHE A 422 27.09 13.76 -12.88
C PHE A 422 28.55 13.42 -13.16
N LYS A 423 29.15 14.00 -14.20
CA LYS A 423 30.54 13.72 -14.61
C LYS A 423 31.59 14.07 -13.56
N ASN A 424 31.32 15.02 -12.68
CA ASN A 424 32.29 15.47 -11.68
C ASN A 424 32.10 14.82 -10.30
N ASP A 425 31.00 14.09 -10.09
CA ASP A 425 30.68 13.47 -8.81
C ASP A 425 30.89 11.95 -8.88
N LEU A 426 31.87 11.47 -8.11
CA LEU A 426 32.25 10.07 -8.06
C LEU A 426 31.13 9.16 -7.54
N GLU A 427 30.30 9.63 -6.61
CA GLU A 427 29.21 8.83 -6.06
C GLU A 427 28.08 8.68 -7.08
N CYS A 428 27.74 9.75 -7.81
CA CYS A 428 26.79 9.67 -8.92
C CYS A 428 27.26 8.67 -9.98
N GLN A 429 28.54 8.69 -10.36
CA GLN A 429 29.10 7.76 -11.34
C GLN A 429 29.03 6.31 -10.88
N LYS A 430 29.33 6.02 -9.60
CA LYS A 430 29.20 4.66 -9.05
C LYS A 430 27.77 4.13 -9.16
N LEU A 431 26.78 4.98 -8.85
CA LEU A 431 25.36 4.63 -8.93
C LEU A 431 24.91 4.34 -10.37
N ILE A 432 25.36 5.16 -11.33
CA ILE A 432 25.07 4.97 -12.76
C ILE A 432 25.72 3.69 -13.29
N LEU A 433 26.99 3.46 -12.97
CA LEU A 433 27.72 2.25 -13.40
C LEU A 433 27.08 0.97 -12.87
N GLU A 434 26.58 0.98 -11.63
CA GLU A 434 25.82 -0.14 -11.09
C GLU A 434 24.54 -0.42 -11.87
N ALA A 435 23.79 0.63 -12.21
CA ALA A 435 22.58 0.50 -13.02
C ALA A 435 22.90 -0.05 -14.42
N MET A 436 23.92 0.50 -15.10
CA MET A 436 24.36 -0.03 -16.40
C MET A 436 24.78 -1.50 -16.32
N LYS A 437 25.50 -1.90 -15.27
CA LYS A 437 25.88 -3.30 -15.03
C LYS A 437 24.66 -4.22 -14.85
N TYR A 438 23.59 -3.73 -14.23
CA TYR A 438 22.34 -4.47 -14.07
C TYR A 438 21.64 -4.76 -15.41
N HIS A 439 21.70 -3.82 -16.37
CA HIS A 439 21.19 -4.04 -17.73
C HIS A 439 22.10 -4.95 -18.56
N LEU A 440 23.43 -4.81 -18.45
CA LEU A 440 24.40 -5.58 -19.23
C LEU A 440 24.49 -7.07 -18.85
N LEU A 441 24.02 -7.47 -17.66
CA LEU A 441 24.14 -8.85 -17.15
C LEU A 441 22.79 -9.41 -16.65
N PRO A 442 21.82 -9.68 -17.54
CA PRO A 442 20.50 -10.19 -17.16
C PRO A 442 20.54 -11.49 -16.35
N GLU A 443 21.43 -12.41 -16.70
CA GLU A 443 21.54 -13.74 -16.07
C GLU A 443 22.03 -13.66 -14.61
N ARG A 444 22.61 -12.52 -14.22
CA ARG A 444 23.14 -12.29 -12.87
C ARG A 444 22.27 -11.36 -12.02
N ARG A 445 21.12 -10.90 -12.51
CA ARG A 445 20.23 -9.99 -11.77
C ARG A 445 19.82 -10.54 -10.41
N THR A 446 19.62 -11.85 -10.30
CA THR A 446 19.32 -12.53 -9.02
C THR A 446 20.43 -12.38 -7.98
N LEU A 447 21.68 -12.23 -8.41
CA LEU A 447 22.85 -12.04 -7.54
C LEU A 447 23.14 -10.55 -7.26
N MET A 448 22.49 -9.63 -7.97
CA MET A 448 22.69 -8.18 -7.87
C MET A 448 21.52 -7.46 -7.18
N GLN A 449 20.77 -8.18 -6.34
CA GLN A 449 19.60 -7.63 -5.66
C GLN A 449 20.01 -6.59 -4.60
N SER A 450 19.38 -5.42 -4.67
CA SER A 450 19.54 -4.33 -3.71
C SER A 450 18.21 -3.60 -3.52
N PRO A 451 18.06 -2.72 -2.52
CA PRO A 451 16.86 -1.89 -2.38
C PRO A 451 16.52 -1.08 -3.64
N ARG A 452 17.51 -0.78 -4.50
CA ARG A 452 17.31 -0.06 -5.78
C ARG A 452 16.89 -0.95 -6.94
N THR A 453 17.02 -2.28 -6.84
CA THR A 453 16.53 -3.22 -7.87
C THR A 453 15.11 -3.69 -7.59
N LYS A 454 14.56 -3.40 -6.41
CA LYS A 454 13.18 -3.70 -6.05
C LYS A 454 12.25 -2.60 -6.60
N PRO A 455 11.29 -2.88 -7.49
CA PRO A 455 10.36 -1.87 -8.01
C PRO A 455 9.46 -1.26 -6.92
N ARG A 456 8.90 -0.08 -7.19
CA ARG A 456 7.90 0.57 -6.31
C ARG A 456 6.59 -0.20 -6.37
N LYS A 457 5.76 -0.11 -5.33
CA LYS A 457 4.48 -0.85 -5.30
C LYS A 457 3.57 -0.51 -6.49
N SER A 458 3.66 0.73 -6.99
CA SER A 458 2.94 1.22 -8.17
C SER A 458 3.44 0.64 -9.49
N THR A 459 4.71 0.20 -9.58
CA THR A 459 5.36 -0.25 -10.82
C THR A 459 5.59 -1.76 -10.90
N VAL A 460 5.32 -2.52 -9.83
CA VAL A 460 5.51 -3.99 -9.76
C VAL A 460 4.61 -4.77 -10.75
N GLY A 461 3.56 -4.14 -11.27
CA GLY A 461 2.53 -4.78 -12.07
C GLY A 461 1.25 -5.03 -11.27
N THR A 462 0.23 -5.58 -11.93
CA THR A 462 -1.10 -5.74 -11.36
C THR A 462 -1.54 -7.20 -11.37
N LEU A 463 -2.02 -7.70 -10.23
CA LEU A 463 -2.64 -9.01 -10.13
C LEU A 463 -4.14 -8.91 -10.43
N TYR A 464 -4.63 -9.77 -11.33
CA TYR A 464 -6.04 -9.89 -11.67
C TYR A 464 -6.61 -11.25 -11.26
N ALA A 465 -7.79 -11.25 -10.66
CA ALA A 465 -8.65 -12.41 -10.47
C ALA A 465 -9.84 -12.30 -11.43
N VAL A 466 -9.98 -13.26 -12.32
CA VAL A 466 -10.95 -13.24 -13.42
C VAL A 466 -11.96 -14.36 -13.22
N GLY A 467 -13.23 -14.00 -13.00
CA GLY A 467 -14.36 -14.92 -13.01
C GLY A 467 -14.27 -16.07 -11.99
N GLY A 468 -14.73 -17.25 -12.39
CA GLY A 468 -14.75 -18.45 -11.55
C GLY A 468 -16.12 -18.76 -10.97
N MET A 469 -16.15 -19.42 -9.82
CA MET A 469 -17.38 -19.86 -9.18
C MET A 469 -17.56 -19.15 -7.84
N ASP A 470 -18.64 -18.38 -7.72
CA ASP A 470 -19.11 -17.80 -6.46
C ASP A 470 -20.26 -18.64 -5.87
N ASN A 471 -20.83 -18.17 -4.76
CA ASN A 471 -22.02 -18.79 -4.14
C ASN A 471 -23.23 -18.85 -5.11
N ASN A 472 -23.26 -17.96 -6.10
CA ASN A 472 -24.30 -17.90 -7.13
C ASN A 472 -23.96 -18.76 -8.37
N LYS A 473 -22.98 -19.66 -8.25
CA LYS A 473 -22.57 -20.65 -9.26
C LYS A 473 -21.96 -20.05 -10.54
N GLY A 474 -21.42 -18.84 -10.49
CA GLY A 474 -20.64 -18.28 -11.60
C GLY A 474 -20.36 -16.79 -11.43
N ALA A 475 -19.12 -16.47 -11.07
CA ALA A 475 -18.62 -15.10 -11.01
C ALA A 475 -18.28 -14.59 -12.41
N THR A 476 -18.73 -13.37 -12.72
CA THR A 476 -18.35 -12.63 -13.93
C THR A 476 -17.43 -11.46 -13.64
N THR A 477 -17.09 -11.23 -12.38
CA THR A 477 -16.26 -10.09 -11.95
C THR A 477 -14.82 -10.29 -12.36
N ILE A 478 -14.16 -9.18 -12.70
CA ILE A 478 -12.71 -9.07 -12.78
C ILE A 478 -12.28 -8.17 -11.65
N GLU A 479 -11.52 -8.71 -10.72
CA GLU A 479 -10.99 -8.01 -9.57
C GLU A 479 -9.50 -7.77 -9.78
N LYS A 480 -9.05 -6.55 -9.50
CA LYS A 480 -7.67 -6.12 -9.53
C LYS A 480 -7.20 -5.96 -8.08
N TYR A 481 -6.05 -6.53 -7.75
CA TYR A 481 -5.41 -6.28 -6.47
C TYR A 481 -4.46 -5.10 -6.56
N ASP A 482 -4.67 -4.10 -5.70
CA ASP A 482 -3.78 -2.95 -5.55
C ASP A 482 -2.83 -3.19 -4.37
N LEU A 483 -1.54 -3.33 -4.68
CA LEU A 483 -0.47 -3.58 -3.70
C LEU A 483 -0.27 -2.43 -2.72
N ARG A 484 -0.63 -1.19 -3.10
CA ARG A 484 -0.44 -0.01 -2.27
C ARG A 484 -1.52 0.08 -1.20
N THR A 485 -2.78 -0.09 -1.60
CA THR A 485 -3.92 -0.05 -0.67
C THR A 485 -4.18 -1.39 0.01
N ASN A 486 -3.59 -2.48 -0.48
CA ASN A 486 -3.84 -3.85 -0.03
C ASN A 486 -5.33 -4.24 -0.15
N LEU A 487 -5.99 -3.77 -1.22
CA LEU A 487 -7.41 -4.00 -1.48
C LEU A 487 -7.63 -4.61 -2.86
N TRP A 488 -8.69 -5.44 -2.96
CA TRP A 488 -9.23 -5.89 -4.23
C TRP A 488 -10.29 -4.90 -4.71
N ILE A 489 -10.14 -4.44 -5.94
CA ILE A 489 -11.01 -3.44 -6.57
C ILE A 489 -11.59 -4.08 -7.84
N GLN A 490 -12.90 -3.96 -8.04
CA GLN A 490 -13.52 -4.44 -9.26
C GLN A 490 -13.04 -3.62 -10.46
N ALA A 491 -12.30 -4.24 -11.37
CA ALA A 491 -11.76 -3.62 -12.57
C ALA A 491 -12.71 -3.72 -13.77
N GLY A 492 -13.50 -4.80 -13.84
CA GLY A 492 -14.40 -5.03 -14.96
C GLY A 492 -15.34 -6.21 -14.74
N MET A 493 -16.08 -6.57 -15.79
CA MET A 493 -16.95 -7.73 -15.83
C MET A 493 -16.81 -8.44 -17.18
N MET A 494 -16.86 -9.76 -17.17
CA MET A 494 -16.94 -10.61 -18.36
C MET A 494 -18.33 -10.52 -19.00
N ASN A 495 -18.42 -10.81 -20.30
CA ASN A 495 -19.67 -10.80 -21.07
C ASN A 495 -20.68 -11.86 -20.62
N GLY A 496 -20.20 -12.92 -19.95
CA GLY A 496 -21.04 -14.00 -19.48
C GLY A 496 -20.34 -14.87 -18.45
N ARG A 497 -21.10 -15.77 -17.85
CA ARG A 497 -20.56 -16.77 -16.93
C ARG A 497 -19.68 -17.74 -17.70
N ARG A 498 -18.47 -17.96 -17.20
CA ARG A 498 -17.50 -18.87 -17.79
C ARG A 498 -16.75 -19.58 -16.68
N LEU A 499 -16.58 -20.88 -16.80
CA LEU A 499 -15.87 -21.73 -15.83
C LEU A 499 -14.79 -22.54 -16.53
N GLN A 500 -13.75 -22.91 -15.80
CA GLN A 500 -12.68 -23.80 -16.30
C GLN A 500 -12.06 -23.32 -17.63
N PHE A 501 -11.98 -22.01 -17.81
CA PHE A 501 -11.28 -21.38 -18.93
C PHE A 501 -9.81 -21.18 -18.58
N GLY A 502 -8.98 -20.96 -19.59
CA GLY A 502 -7.61 -20.52 -19.41
C GLY A 502 -7.48 -19.00 -19.51
N VAL A 503 -6.49 -18.44 -18.82
CA VAL A 503 -6.16 -17.02 -18.87
C VAL A 503 -4.70 -16.86 -19.26
N ALA A 504 -4.41 -15.94 -20.17
CA ALA A 504 -3.07 -15.49 -20.52
C ALA A 504 -2.99 -13.95 -20.47
N VAL A 505 -1.78 -13.43 -20.31
CA VAL A 505 -1.51 -12.00 -20.38
C VAL A 505 -0.48 -11.76 -21.49
N ILE A 506 -0.81 -10.89 -22.44
CA ILE A 506 0.09 -10.39 -23.48
C ILE A 506 -0.17 -8.88 -23.59
N ASP A 507 0.89 -8.07 -23.61
CA ASP A 507 0.83 -6.60 -23.76
C ASP A 507 -0.19 -5.92 -22.82
N ASP A 508 -0.15 -6.23 -21.52
CA ASP A 508 -1.09 -5.76 -20.50
C ASP A 508 -2.58 -6.11 -20.74
N LYS A 509 -2.89 -7.01 -21.69
CA LYS A 509 -4.27 -7.43 -22.01
C LYS A 509 -4.52 -8.84 -21.50
N LEU A 510 -5.74 -9.06 -20.98
CA LEU A 510 -6.16 -10.36 -20.47
C LEU A 510 -6.85 -11.16 -21.57
N PHE A 511 -6.35 -12.35 -21.87
CA PHE A 511 -6.94 -13.27 -22.84
C PHE A 511 -7.67 -14.38 -22.11
N VAL A 512 -8.98 -14.48 -22.30
CA VAL A 512 -9.85 -15.51 -21.72
C VAL A 512 -10.17 -16.53 -22.81
N ILE A 513 -9.66 -17.75 -22.66
CA ILE A 513 -9.64 -18.77 -23.71
C ILE A 513 -10.46 -19.99 -23.29
N GLY A 514 -11.44 -20.36 -24.11
CA GLY A 514 -12.25 -21.57 -23.92
C GLY A 514 -13.12 -21.52 -22.65
N GLY A 515 -13.23 -22.66 -21.97
CA GLY A 515 -14.07 -22.85 -20.79
C GLY A 515 -15.47 -23.37 -21.11
N ARG A 516 -16.38 -23.25 -20.15
CA ARG A 516 -17.79 -23.66 -20.26
C ARG A 516 -18.71 -22.61 -19.66
N ASP A 517 -19.86 -22.37 -20.31
CA ASP A 517 -20.89 -21.43 -19.85
C ASP A 517 -21.96 -22.08 -18.95
N GLY A 518 -21.74 -23.34 -18.57
CA GLY A 518 -22.67 -24.15 -17.80
C GLY A 518 -22.95 -25.47 -18.51
N LEU A 519 -23.57 -25.39 -19.68
CA LEU A 519 -23.95 -26.55 -20.50
C LEU A 519 -23.06 -26.73 -21.72
N LYS A 520 -22.51 -25.65 -22.28
CA LYS A 520 -21.73 -25.69 -23.52
C LYS A 520 -20.23 -25.52 -23.23
N THR A 521 -19.41 -26.38 -23.83
CA THR A 521 -17.97 -26.16 -23.93
C THR A 521 -17.72 -25.09 -25.00
N LEU A 522 -16.83 -24.15 -24.73
CA LEU A 522 -16.52 -23.00 -25.60
C LEU A 522 -15.16 -23.19 -26.27
N ASN A 523 -15.04 -22.72 -27.51
CA ASN A 523 -13.78 -22.52 -28.23
C ASN A 523 -13.44 -21.03 -28.41
N THR A 524 -14.29 -20.13 -27.91
CA THR A 524 -14.15 -18.69 -28.14
C THR A 524 -13.06 -18.07 -27.28
N VAL A 525 -12.44 -17.03 -27.83
CA VAL A 525 -11.35 -16.28 -27.21
C VAL A 525 -11.79 -14.83 -27.08
N GLU A 526 -11.68 -14.29 -25.87
CA GLU A 526 -12.04 -12.91 -25.57
C GLU A 526 -10.83 -12.21 -24.97
N CYS A 527 -10.51 -11.02 -25.47
CA CYS A 527 -9.43 -10.18 -24.98
C CYS A 527 -10.03 -8.98 -24.25
N TYR A 528 -9.65 -8.77 -23.00
CA TYR A 528 -10.00 -7.60 -22.21
C TYR A 528 -8.80 -6.66 -22.11
N ASN A 529 -8.99 -5.40 -22.49
CA ASN A 529 -8.01 -4.35 -22.29
C ASN A 529 -8.36 -3.59 -20.99
N PRO A 530 -7.56 -3.72 -19.91
CA PRO A 530 -7.84 -3.05 -18.64
C PRO A 530 -7.71 -1.52 -18.70
N LYS A 531 -6.92 -0.98 -19.64
CA LYS A 531 -6.72 0.47 -19.81
C LYS A 531 -7.97 1.12 -20.42
N THR A 532 -8.52 0.54 -21.49
CA THR A 532 -9.74 1.03 -22.16
C THR A 532 -11.03 0.46 -21.58
N LYS A 533 -10.94 -0.57 -20.74
CA LYS A 533 -12.07 -1.35 -20.19
C LYS A 533 -12.97 -1.96 -21.26
N THR A 534 -12.41 -2.29 -22.42
CA THR A 534 -13.15 -2.86 -23.55
C THR A 534 -12.83 -4.33 -23.75
N TRP A 535 -13.84 -5.07 -24.23
CA TRP A 535 -13.71 -6.45 -24.67
C TRP A 535 -13.61 -6.53 -26.19
N THR A 536 -12.79 -7.45 -26.68
CA THR A 536 -12.65 -7.76 -28.10
C THR A 536 -12.73 -9.27 -28.28
N VAL A 537 -13.62 -9.73 -29.14
CA VAL A 537 -13.70 -11.14 -29.52
C VAL A 537 -12.62 -11.42 -30.56
N LEU A 538 -11.83 -12.45 -30.32
CA LEU A 538 -10.76 -12.90 -31.21
C LEU A 538 -11.15 -14.18 -31.95
N PRO A 539 -10.46 -14.52 -33.05
CA PRO A 539 -10.65 -15.79 -33.75
C PRO A 539 -10.65 -16.98 -32.76
N PRO A 540 -11.66 -17.86 -32.86
CA PRO A 540 -11.83 -18.96 -31.93
C PRO A 540 -10.80 -20.07 -32.20
N MET A 541 -10.57 -20.91 -31.19
CA MET A 541 -9.85 -22.17 -31.36
C MET A 541 -10.62 -23.11 -32.30
N SER A 542 -9.90 -24.05 -32.92
CA SER A 542 -10.50 -25.11 -33.74
C SER A 542 -11.29 -26.09 -32.88
N THR A 543 -10.81 -26.35 -31.66
CA THR A 543 -11.45 -27.30 -30.73
C THR A 543 -12.13 -26.56 -29.58
N HIS A 544 -13.31 -27.05 -29.16
CA HIS A 544 -13.93 -26.61 -27.91
C HIS A 544 -13.15 -27.20 -26.74
N ARG A 545 -12.83 -26.40 -25.72
CA ARG A 545 -11.97 -26.85 -24.61
C ARG A 545 -12.42 -26.24 -23.29
N HIS A 546 -12.71 -27.06 -22.29
CA HIS A 546 -12.79 -26.64 -20.89
C HIS A 546 -11.80 -27.43 -20.03
N GLY A 547 -11.39 -26.86 -18.90
CA GLY A 547 -10.33 -27.43 -18.06
C GLY A 547 -8.98 -27.51 -18.76
N LEU A 548 -8.74 -26.67 -19.77
CA LEU A 548 -7.46 -26.55 -20.44
C LEU A 548 -6.43 -25.82 -19.57
N GLY A 549 -5.15 -26.09 -19.81
CA GLY A 549 -4.07 -25.23 -19.35
C GLY A 549 -3.72 -24.21 -20.42
N VAL A 550 -3.41 -22.97 -20.01
CA VAL A 550 -3.01 -21.89 -20.92
C VAL A 550 -1.74 -21.24 -20.38
N THR A 551 -0.77 -20.99 -21.25
CA THR A 551 0.44 -20.25 -20.92
C THR A 551 0.98 -19.52 -22.15
N VAL A 552 1.82 -18.52 -21.92
CA VAL A 552 2.56 -17.80 -22.97
C VAL A 552 3.99 -18.33 -22.97
N LEU A 553 4.51 -18.65 -24.15
CA LEU A 553 5.90 -19.05 -24.32
C LEU A 553 6.48 -18.27 -25.49
N GLU A 554 7.42 -17.36 -25.19
CA GLU A 554 8.16 -16.55 -26.18
C GLU A 554 7.23 -15.77 -27.15
N GLY A 555 6.11 -15.25 -26.62
CA GLY A 555 5.12 -14.46 -27.36
C GLY A 555 3.80 -15.21 -27.65
N PRO A 556 3.79 -16.36 -28.35
CA PRO A 556 2.58 -17.13 -28.61
C PRO A 556 1.86 -17.67 -27.37
N ILE A 557 0.52 -17.80 -27.46
CA ILE A 557 -0.30 -18.46 -26.42
C ILE A 557 -0.49 -19.93 -26.79
N TYR A 558 -0.35 -20.82 -25.81
CA TYR A 558 -0.58 -22.25 -25.98
C TYR A 558 -1.79 -22.70 -25.16
N ALA A 559 -2.78 -23.29 -25.82
CA ALA A 559 -3.94 -23.94 -25.23
C ALA A 559 -3.72 -25.46 -25.21
N VAL A 560 -3.51 -26.01 -24.01
CA VAL A 560 -2.99 -27.37 -23.81
C VAL A 560 -4.07 -28.26 -23.19
N GLY A 561 -4.41 -29.34 -23.90
CA GLY A 561 -5.36 -30.35 -23.43
C GLY A 561 -6.76 -29.81 -23.19
N GLY A 562 -7.37 -30.24 -22.09
CA GLY A 562 -8.74 -29.94 -21.72
C GLY A 562 -9.72 -31.08 -22.07
N HIS A 563 -11.00 -30.74 -22.12
CA HIS A 563 -12.10 -31.62 -22.50
C HIS A 563 -13.02 -30.89 -23.46
N ASP A 564 -13.42 -31.53 -24.55
CA ASP A 564 -14.25 -30.91 -25.60
C ASP A 564 -15.76 -30.97 -25.32
N GLY A 565 -16.17 -31.81 -24.37
CA GLY A 565 -17.57 -32.12 -24.07
C GLY A 565 -17.88 -33.60 -24.23
N TRP A 566 -17.03 -34.33 -24.95
CA TRP A 566 -17.13 -35.76 -25.22
C TRP A 566 -15.90 -36.55 -24.75
N SER A 567 -14.70 -35.98 -24.94
CA SER A 567 -13.43 -36.65 -24.72
C SER A 567 -12.39 -35.73 -24.07
N TYR A 568 -11.45 -36.37 -23.36
CA TYR A 568 -10.25 -35.71 -22.84
C TYR A 568 -9.27 -35.52 -24.00
N LEU A 569 -8.64 -34.35 -24.06
CA LEU A 569 -7.79 -33.96 -25.17
C LEU A 569 -6.31 -34.08 -24.82
N ASN A 570 -5.51 -34.59 -25.76
CA ASN A 570 -4.05 -34.49 -25.76
C ASN A 570 -3.54 -33.45 -26.77
N THR A 571 -4.41 -32.88 -27.58
CA THR A 571 -4.07 -31.89 -28.61
C THR A 571 -3.74 -30.54 -27.99
N VAL A 572 -2.89 -29.78 -28.69
CA VAL A 572 -2.41 -28.46 -28.27
C VAL A 572 -2.57 -27.50 -29.43
N GLU A 573 -3.15 -26.33 -29.16
CA GLU A 573 -3.32 -25.26 -30.14
C GLU A 573 -2.45 -24.06 -29.74
N ARG A 574 -1.75 -23.48 -30.71
CA ARG A 574 -0.88 -22.30 -30.56
C ARG A 574 -1.53 -21.11 -31.27
N TRP A 575 -1.73 -20.02 -30.54
CA TRP A 575 -2.12 -18.72 -31.07
C TRP A 575 -0.89 -17.93 -31.45
N ASP A 576 -0.81 -17.53 -32.71
CA ASP A 576 0.19 -16.58 -33.19
C ASP A 576 -0.40 -15.15 -33.18
N PRO A 577 0.12 -14.23 -32.34
CA PRO A 577 -0.39 -12.87 -32.26
C PRO A 577 -0.15 -12.06 -33.55
N GLN A 578 0.87 -12.39 -34.36
CA GLN A 578 1.16 -11.67 -35.60
C GLN A 578 0.18 -12.07 -36.72
N SER A 579 -0.03 -13.36 -36.91
CA SER A 579 -0.96 -13.85 -37.94
C SER A 579 -2.43 -13.85 -37.48
N GLN A 580 -2.67 -13.71 -36.18
CA GLN A 580 -3.98 -13.84 -35.54
C GLN A 580 -4.69 -15.15 -35.88
N GLN A 581 -3.97 -16.27 -35.83
CA GLN A 581 -4.52 -17.60 -36.13
C GLN A 581 -4.13 -18.63 -35.08
N TRP A 582 -5.02 -19.60 -34.87
CA TRP A 582 -4.76 -20.81 -34.09
C TRP A 582 -4.26 -21.92 -35.01
N THR A 583 -3.18 -22.59 -34.60
CA THR A 583 -2.61 -23.74 -35.32
C THR A 583 -2.37 -24.90 -34.36
N PHE A 584 -2.48 -26.13 -34.85
CA PHE A 584 -2.12 -27.30 -34.05
C PHE A 584 -0.60 -27.48 -34.01
N VAL A 585 -0.08 -27.77 -32.82
CA VAL A 585 1.29 -28.26 -32.62
C VAL A 585 1.26 -29.75 -32.22
N ALA A 586 2.41 -30.35 -31.96
CA ALA A 586 2.45 -31.75 -31.55
C ALA A 586 1.57 -32.01 -30.32
N SER A 587 0.87 -33.14 -30.36
CA SER A 587 0.00 -33.58 -29.26
C SER A 587 0.83 -34.22 -28.13
N MET A 588 0.33 -34.09 -26.90
CA MET A 588 0.85 -34.81 -25.74
C MET A 588 0.65 -36.32 -25.90
N SER A 589 1.42 -37.10 -25.15
CA SER A 589 1.32 -38.56 -25.12
C SER A 589 0.09 -39.02 -24.34
N ILE A 590 -0.33 -38.24 -23.34
CA ILE A 590 -1.47 -38.54 -22.46
C ILE A 590 -2.50 -37.42 -22.59
N ALA A 591 -3.79 -37.78 -22.71
CA ALA A 591 -4.89 -36.82 -22.69
C ALA A 591 -5.14 -36.31 -21.26
N ARG A 592 -5.30 -34.99 -21.11
CA ARG A 592 -5.34 -34.35 -19.79
C ARG A 592 -6.35 -33.21 -19.76
N SER A 593 -7.25 -33.21 -18.79
CA SER A 593 -8.05 -32.04 -18.39
C SER A 593 -7.70 -31.59 -16.97
N THR A 594 -8.01 -30.34 -16.65
CA THR A 594 -7.59 -29.64 -15.44
C THR A 594 -6.08 -29.76 -15.19
N VAL A 595 -5.32 -29.65 -16.29
CA VAL A 595 -3.86 -29.72 -16.33
C VAL A 595 -3.27 -28.39 -15.89
N GLY A 596 -2.20 -28.43 -15.10
CA GLY A 596 -1.40 -27.25 -14.81
C GLY A 596 -0.33 -27.07 -15.85
N VAL A 597 -0.13 -25.85 -16.35
CA VAL A 597 0.81 -25.55 -17.42
C VAL A 597 1.64 -24.33 -17.08
N ALA A 598 2.95 -24.39 -17.33
CA ALA A 598 3.84 -23.24 -17.18
C ALA A 598 4.99 -23.30 -18.20
N ALA A 599 5.53 -22.13 -18.53
CA ALA A 599 6.71 -21.97 -19.37
C ALA A 599 7.96 -21.79 -18.50
N LEU A 600 9.02 -22.56 -18.79
CA LEU A 600 10.32 -22.49 -18.11
C LEU A 600 11.44 -22.78 -19.12
N ASN A 601 12.48 -21.94 -19.15
CA ASN A 601 13.69 -22.13 -19.97
C ASN A 601 13.38 -22.45 -21.45
N GLY A 602 12.48 -21.68 -22.08
CA GLY A 602 12.12 -21.86 -23.50
C GLY A 602 11.27 -23.10 -23.80
N LYS A 603 10.74 -23.78 -22.77
CA LYS A 603 9.92 -25.00 -22.89
C LYS A 603 8.62 -24.86 -22.14
N LEU A 604 7.60 -25.60 -22.58
CA LEU A 604 6.29 -25.64 -21.92
C LEU A 604 6.13 -26.95 -21.17
N TYR A 605 5.71 -26.90 -19.92
CA TYR A 605 5.52 -28.07 -19.06
C TYR A 605 4.04 -28.30 -18.81
N SER A 606 3.56 -29.53 -19.02
CA SER A 606 2.24 -29.99 -18.61
C SER A 606 2.37 -30.89 -17.39
N VAL A 607 1.64 -30.57 -16.34
CA VAL A 607 1.79 -31.19 -15.02
C VAL A 607 0.45 -31.70 -14.53
N GLY A 608 0.39 -33.00 -14.22
CA GLY A 608 -0.78 -33.64 -13.64
C GLY A 608 -2.00 -33.62 -14.57
N GLY A 609 -3.16 -33.27 -14.02
CA GLY A 609 -4.46 -33.29 -14.70
C GLY A 609 -5.20 -34.62 -14.51
N ARG A 610 -6.21 -34.85 -15.36
CA ARG A 610 -7.08 -36.04 -15.35
C ARG A 610 -7.26 -36.57 -16.77
N ASP A 611 -7.22 -37.88 -16.93
CA ASP A 611 -7.41 -38.60 -18.20
C ASP A 611 -8.80 -39.23 -18.36
N GLY A 612 -9.70 -38.98 -17.40
CA GLY A 612 -11.03 -39.58 -17.32
C GLY A 612 -11.13 -40.81 -16.44
N SER A 613 -10.02 -41.51 -16.19
CA SER A 613 -9.96 -42.65 -15.28
C SER A 613 -9.41 -42.24 -13.92
N SER A 614 -8.35 -41.42 -13.90
CA SER A 614 -7.68 -41.03 -12.65
C SER A 614 -7.01 -39.66 -12.74
N CYS A 615 -6.63 -39.11 -11.58
CA CYS A 615 -5.67 -38.00 -11.54
C CYS A 615 -4.28 -38.52 -11.94
N LEU A 616 -3.51 -37.66 -12.59
CA LEU A 616 -2.19 -37.98 -13.12
C LEU A 616 -1.09 -37.42 -12.22
N SER A 617 -0.01 -38.17 -12.06
CA SER A 617 1.27 -37.67 -11.52
C SER A 617 2.30 -37.43 -12.60
N SER A 618 2.04 -37.89 -13.83
CA SER A 618 2.96 -37.72 -14.95
C SER A 618 3.07 -36.27 -15.38
N MET A 619 4.25 -35.92 -15.86
CA MET A 619 4.60 -34.61 -16.38
C MET A 619 5.21 -34.79 -17.78
N GLU A 620 4.90 -33.86 -18.68
CA GLU A 620 5.49 -33.82 -20.02
C GLU A 620 6.01 -32.40 -20.30
N TYR A 621 7.06 -32.28 -21.10
CA TYR A 621 7.52 -30.99 -21.60
C TYR A 621 7.50 -30.96 -23.13
N TYR A 622 7.12 -29.81 -23.66
CA TYR A 622 7.12 -29.48 -25.07
C TYR A 622 8.34 -28.64 -25.41
N ASP A 623 9.06 -29.06 -26.44
CA ASP A 623 10.13 -28.28 -27.04
C ASP A 623 9.64 -27.66 -28.36
N PRO A 624 9.49 -26.32 -28.43
CA PRO A 624 9.00 -25.65 -29.64
C PRO A 624 9.94 -25.80 -30.84
N HIS A 625 11.25 -25.99 -30.62
CA HIS A 625 12.22 -26.12 -31.72
C HIS A 625 12.10 -27.46 -32.44
N THR A 626 11.78 -28.52 -31.70
CA THR A 626 11.63 -29.87 -32.27
C THR A 626 10.18 -30.23 -32.54
N ASN A 627 9.22 -29.41 -32.07
CA ASN A 627 7.79 -29.66 -32.08
C ASN A 627 7.47 -31.06 -31.53
N LYS A 628 7.99 -31.37 -30.34
CA LYS A 628 7.82 -32.68 -29.68
C LYS A 628 7.57 -32.56 -28.19
N TRP A 629 6.74 -33.47 -27.68
CA TRP A 629 6.55 -33.70 -26.26
C TRP A 629 7.43 -34.84 -25.77
N ASN A 630 8.00 -34.68 -24.58
CA ASN A 630 8.82 -35.68 -23.91
C ASN A 630 8.38 -35.84 -22.46
N MET A 631 8.54 -37.05 -21.91
CA MET A 631 8.19 -37.34 -20.53
C MET A 631 9.22 -36.74 -19.55
N CYS A 632 8.71 -36.16 -18.46
CA CYS A 632 9.49 -35.73 -17.30
C CYS A 632 9.42 -36.77 -16.17
N ALA A 633 10.26 -36.57 -15.14
CA ALA A 633 10.08 -37.25 -13.86
C ALA A 633 8.67 -36.95 -13.29
N PRO A 634 7.92 -37.98 -12.84
CA PRO A 634 6.58 -37.78 -12.33
C PRO A 634 6.58 -37.12 -10.93
N MET A 635 5.45 -36.49 -10.58
CA MET A 635 5.15 -36.04 -9.24
C MET A 635 5.07 -37.20 -8.25
N CYS A 636 5.33 -36.92 -6.98
CA CYS A 636 5.22 -37.93 -5.92
C CYS A 636 3.76 -38.32 -5.65
N LYS A 637 2.80 -37.42 -5.91
CA LYS A 637 1.37 -37.72 -5.87
C LYS A 637 0.63 -37.25 -7.12
N ARG A 638 -0.48 -37.91 -7.39
CA ARG A 638 -1.40 -37.57 -8.48
C ARG A 638 -2.18 -36.30 -8.13
N ARG A 639 -2.29 -35.37 -9.07
CA ARG A 639 -2.99 -34.09 -8.86
C ARG A 639 -3.81 -33.69 -10.08
N GLY A 640 -5.11 -33.51 -9.90
CA GLY A 640 -5.97 -32.78 -10.84
C GLY A 640 -6.28 -31.37 -10.33
N GLY A 641 -6.48 -30.41 -11.24
CA GLY A 641 -6.71 -29.00 -10.87
C GLY A 641 -5.51 -28.38 -10.15
N VAL A 642 -4.30 -28.77 -10.56
CA VAL A 642 -3.03 -28.34 -9.95
C VAL A 642 -2.66 -26.92 -10.38
N GLY A 643 -2.24 -26.09 -9.44
CA GLY A 643 -1.63 -24.79 -9.73
C GLY A 643 -0.14 -24.98 -10.04
N VAL A 644 0.34 -24.43 -11.14
CA VAL A 644 1.73 -24.55 -11.56
C VAL A 644 2.30 -23.17 -11.82
N ALA A 645 3.48 -22.90 -11.26
CA ALA A 645 4.18 -21.64 -11.42
C ALA A 645 5.68 -21.88 -11.50
N THR A 646 6.40 -20.91 -12.04
CA THR A 646 7.86 -20.91 -12.13
C THR A 646 8.43 -19.78 -11.28
N CYS A 647 9.52 -20.06 -10.58
CA CYS A 647 10.21 -19.08 -9.73
C CYS A 647 11.67 -19.49 -9.59
N ASP A 648 12.59 -18.53 -9.77
CA ASP A 648 14.06 -18.73 -9.67
C ASP A 648 14.61 -19.88 -10.52
N GLY A 649 14.01 -20.13 -11.70
CA GLY A 649 14.41 -21.23 -12.58
C GLY A 649 13.88 -22.60 -12.17
N PHE A 650 13.01 -22.68 -11.17
CA PHE A 650 12.36 -23.91 -10.73
C PHE A 650 10.88 -23.94 -11.13
N LEU A 651 10.37 -25.15 -11.34
CA LEU A 651 8.94 -25.41 -11.53
C LEU A 651 8.32 -25.84 -10.19
N TYR A 652 7.17 -25.28 -9.84
CA TYR A 652 6.43 -25.57 -8.62
C TYR A 652 5.03 -26.07 -8.94
N ALA A 653 4.62 -27.18 -8.29
CA ALA A 653 3.26 -27.69 -8.35
C ALA A 653 2.62 -27.59 -6.96
N VAL A 654 1.50 -26.87 -6.89
CA VAL A 654 0.85 -26.48 -5.63
C VAL A 654 -0.62 -26.85 -5.66
N GLY A 655 -1.11 -27.37 -4.53
CA GLY A 655 -2.52 -27.74 -4.36
C GLY A 655 -2.96 -28.89 -5.27
N GLY A 656 -4.20 -28.79 -5.75
CA GLY A 656 -4.88 -29.85 -6.50
C GLY A 656 -5.48 -30.94 -5.60
N HIS A 657 -6.10 -31.93 -6.23
CA HIS A 657 -6.77 -33.05 -5.57
C HIS A 657 -6.34 -34.40 -6.17
N ASP A 658 -6.37 -35.47 -5.38
CA ASP A 658 -6.02 -36.83 -5.83
C ASP A 658 -7.22 -37.62 -6.40
N ALA A 659 -8.45 -37.20 -6.10
CA ALA A 659 -9.70 -37.88 -6.42
C ALA A 659 -10.79 -36.88 -6.89
N PRO A 660 -11.91 -37.34 -7.47
CA PRO A 660 -13.00 -36.46 -7.90
C PRO A 660 -13.59 -35.67 -6.73
N ALA A 661 -13.97 -34.41 -6.97
CA ALA A 661 -14.55 -33.51 -5.97
C ALA A 661 -15.85 -34.02 -5.32
N SER A 662 -16.47 -35.06 -5.87
CA SER A 662 -17.67 -35.72 -5.32
C SER A 662 -17.39 -36.65 -4.13
N ASN A 663 -16.13 -37.00 -3.85
CA ASN A 663 -15.77 -37.81 -2.68
C ASN A 663 -15.51 -36.91 -1.47
N HIS A 664 -16.27 -37.13 -0.39
CA HIS A 664 -16.10 -36.47 0.93
C HIS A 664 -14.74 -36.75 1.60
N CYS A 665 -13.87 -37.56 0.98
CA CYS A 665 -12.50 -37.85 1.41
C CYS A 665 -11.43 -37.17 0.55
N SER A 666 -11.79 -36.30 -0.42
CA SER A 666 -10.79 -35.56 -1.20
C SER A 666 -10.01 -34.62 -0.28
N ARG A 667 -8.74 -34.93 -0.03
CA ARG A 667 -7.84 -34.08 0.75
C ARG A 667 -7.25 -33.04 -0.20
N LEU A 668 -7.51 -31.76 0.08
CA LEU A 668 -6.67 -30.67 -0.44
C LEU A 668 -5.23 -30.95 0.00
N LEU A 669 -4.30 -30.88 -0.96
CA LEU A 669 -2.89 -31.14 -0.68
C LEU A 669 -2.20 -29.84 -0.24
N ASP A 670 -1.87 -29.74 1.04
CA ASP A 670 -1.23 -28.57 1.66
C ASP A 670 0.31 -28.54 1.48
N TYR A 671 0.86 -29.17 0.44
CA TYR A 671 2.32 -29.21 0.22
C TYR A 671 2.72 -28.91 -1.22
N VAL A 672 3.87 -28.26 -1.35
CA VAL A 672 4.49 -27.78 -2.59
C VAL A 672 5.56 -28.76 -3.04
N GLU A 673 5.51 -29.22 -4.29
CA GLU A 673 6.61 -29.96 -4.92
C GLU A 673 7.43 -29.01 -5.83
N ARG A 674 8.76 -29.17 -5.82
CA ARG A 674 9.73 -28.33 -6.54
C ARG A 674 10.65 -29.18 -7.42
N TRP A 675 10.83 -28.78 -8.67
CA TRP A 675 11.80 -29.39 -9.59
C TRP A 675 12.84 -28.37 -10.06
N LEU A 676 14.11 -28.77 -10.03
CA LEU A 676 15.21 -28.15 -10.79
C LEU A 676 15.25 -28.85 -12.15
N LEU A 677 15.02 -28.13 -13.25
CA LEU A 677 14.89 -28.72 -14.59
C LEU A 677 15.85 -28.11 -15.60
#